data_AF-A0A962P8C7-F1
#
_entry.id   AF-A0A962P8C7-F1
#
_cell.length_a   1.000
_cell.length_b   1.000
_cell.length_c   1.000
_cell.angle_alpha   90.00
_cell.angle_beta   90.00
_cell.angle_gamma   90.00
#
_symmetry.space_group_name_H-M   'P 1'
#
loop_
_entity.id
_entity.type
_entity.pdbx_description
1 polymer ?
#
loop_
_entity_poly.entity_id
_entity_poly.type
_entity_poly.pdbx_seq_one_letter_code
_entity_poly.pdbx_strand_id
1 'polypeptide(L)'
;MKNNGFVPPSFGYPEQIGLYDPANEKDSCGVGFVANIKGIPSHQIVLDAYHLNSRMDHRGGCGFEANTGDGAGILMGLPHSFFHKIARAELDTELPEPGQYAVGNIFLPRIPEEREKCRAVINRIVAEEGQQLVGWRIVPIDPEGADVGPAARMAQPHIEQLFIAAAGNLDREHFERVLYIIRKRFTHALRSDKSLTEAKQLYACSLSSRVIVYKGMLTPGQLFPFYHDLTNPACETHLAMVHSRFSTNTFPSWDRAQPNRFMSHNGEINTLRGNVNQMVAREGTLDTDLFGDKLKEMFPIIDSDCSDSGSFDAVLEFLLLGGRSLQEAVMMMIPEAWQSDANMAQAKKDFYQFHSAIMEPWDGPASIVFTDGKYIGAVLDRNGLRPSRYYVTHDDKCIMASEVGVVHVEPENVKLKGRLQPGRMFLLDFEQGRLIPDEELKQSIAGKRPYGQWLADQQVTLADLSQESAAHSLDSNDILPRMKAFGYTTETMQFMLLPLVTEARDPLGSMGNDSALACLSDKPRMIYDYFKQLFAQVTNPPIDSIREEVVMSLECFIGPEGNLLQTTASHAHRLSLKHPILSNKELSNIRDMTFRDMRSKVIDITYAAGGPDSFRTALDRICNEAVTAINEGYSFIILSDRSIGPDRIAISALIACGAVHHHLIANHLRTRIGIVLETGEAREVHHHCLLTGYGADAINPYLAFEALWKAGQDGLLGDDYADEDALVYAYKKGVAKGMLKVMAKMGISTLQSYKGAQIFEAVGLARDIINRCFVGTASRIQGINFDVLVEECERRHRLGFPAVQEELIPVLPNPGDFHWRTGGEAHMWNPSTIFNLQVAARNNSVDAYHAFARSANEDATRKCTIRGLIKFRTGVLPAVEIEEVEPASEIVRRFATGAMSLGSISTEAHESLAIAMNRMGGKSNTGEGGEDPVRFEPLENGDSKRSAIKQVASGRFGVTIWYLSNADELQIKIAQGAKPGEGGELPGHKVDDYIARIRHSTPGVGLISPPPHHDIYSIEDIAQLIHDLKNANRAARISVKLVS
;
A
#
# COMPACT_ATOMS: atom_id res chain seq x y z
N MET A 1 -12.29 -3.14 36.69
CA MET A 1 -10.97 -3.63 36.23
C MET A 1 -9.93 -2.67 36.79
N LYS A 2 -8.95 -3.19 37.53
CA LYS A 2 -7.84 -2.35 38.03
C LYS A 2 -7.10 -1.77 36.81
N ASN A 3 -6.82 -0.48 36.88
CA ASN A 3 -5.97 0.25 35.95
C ASN A 3 -4.57 -0.38 36.01
N ASN A 4 -4.33 -1.44 35.24
CA ASN A 4 -2.96 -1.88 34.95
C ASN A 4 -2.40 -0.78 34.05
N GLY A 5 -1.68 0.17 34.66
CA GLY A 5 -0.99 1.23 33.96
C GLY A 5 -0.23 0.64 32.78
N PHE A 6 -0.66 0.99 31.58
CA PHE A 6 0.05 0.67 30.36
C PHE A 6 1.34 1.49 30.40
N VAL A 7 2.41 0.90 30.93
CA VAL A 7 3.76 1.43 30.77
C VAL A 7 4.11 1.14 29.31
N PRO A 8 4.30 2.16 28.45
CA PRO A 8 4.73 1.92 27.08
C PRO A 8 6.03 1.10 27.10
N PRO A 9 6.24 0.17 26.15
CA PRO A 9 7.47 -0.60 26.10
C PRO A 9 8.66 0.35 26.03
N SER A 10 9.72 0.03 26.77
CA SER A 10 10.91 0.87 26.82
C SER A 10 11.66 0.90 25.49
N PHE A 11 11.49 -0.10 24.61
CA PHE A 11 12.16 -0.16 23.30
C PHE A 11 11.31 -0.90 22.25
N GLY A 12 11.23 -0.35 21.04
CA GLY A 12 10.52 -0.96 19.91
C GLY A 12 9.00 -0.89 20.04
N TYR A 13 8.29 -1.49 19.08
CA TYR A 13 6.83 -1.55 19.17
C TYR A 13 6.33 -2.59 20.16
N PRO A 14 5.19 -2.34 20.83
CA PRO A 14 4.49 -3.36 21.59
C PRO A 14 4.21 -4.58 20.71
N GLU A 15 4.19 -5.77 21.31
CA GLU A 15 3.61 -6.94 20.65
C GLU A 15 2.13 -6.68 20.31
N GLN A 16 1.59 -7.48 19.39
CA GLN A 16 0.18 -7.41 19.02
C GLN A 16 -0.70 -7.63 20.28
N ILE A 17 -1.48 -6.63 20.68
CA ILE A 17 -2.39 -6.70 21.83
C ILE A 17 -3.76 -6.16 21.41
N GLY A 18 -4.79 -7.02 21.50
CA GLY A 18 -6.14 -6.66 21.07
C GLY A 18 -6.20 -6.38 19.57
N LEU A 19 -6.63 -5.17 19.19
CA LEU A 19 -6.71 -4.72 17.79
C LEU A 19 -5.46 -4.00 17.30
N TYR A 20 -4.53 -3.67 18.19
CA TYR A 20 -3.26 -3.05 17.82
C TYR A 20 -2.34 -4.09 17.18
N ASP A 21 -1.78 -3.77 16.01
CA ASP A 21 -0.80 -4.58 15.29
C ASP A 21 0.35 -3.66 14.81
N PRO A 22 1.61 -3.90 15.22
CA PRO A 22 2.75 -3.07 14.86
C PRO A 22 3.03 -2.99 13.35
N ALA A 23 2.52 -3.93 12.56
CA ALA A 23 2.68 -3.91 11.10
C ALA A 23 1.88 -2.79 10.41
N ASN A 24 0.97 -2.11 11.10
CA ASN A 24 0.17 -1.01 10.55
C ASN A 24 0.82 0.38 10.70
N GLU A 25 1.99 0.45 11.36
CA GLU A 25 2.68 1.72 11.58
C GLU A 25 3.37 2.23 10.31
N LYS A 26 3.22 3.52 10.05
CA LYS A 26 3.71 4.20 8.84
C LYS A 26 4.47 5.47 9.19
N ASP A 27 5.37 5.86 8.30
CA ASP A 27 6.25 7.02 8.47
C ASP A 27 6.25 7.92 7.21
N SER A 28 6.41 9.22 7.36
CA SER A 28 6.50 10.23 6.28
C SER A 28 7.35 11.42 6.76
N CYS A 29 8.04 12.16 5.88
CA CYS A 29 9.27 12.82 6.34
C CYS A 29 9.70 14.09 5.57
N GLY A 30 10.72 14.78 6.09
CA GLY A 30 11.54 15.76 5.36
C GLY A 30 12.90 15.17 5.02
N VAL A 31 13.36 15.34 3.77
CA VAL A 31 14.66 14.86 3.30
C VAL A 31 15.42 15.95 2.56
N GLY A 32 16.76 15.95 2.69
CA GLY A 32 17.66 16.80 1.92
C GLY A 32 19.12 16.43 2.08
N PHE A 33 19.99 17.05 1.27
CA PHE A 33 21.43 16.92 1.39
C PHE A 33 22.16 18.20 0.98
N VAL A 34 23.40 18.32 1.48
CA VAL A 34 24.40 19.28 1.03
C VAL A 34 25.64 18.52 0.58
N ALA A 35 26.19 18.87 -0.57
CA ALA A 35 27.39 18.23 -1.10
C ALA A 35 28.28 19.22 -1.85
N ASN A 36 29.59 18.98 -1.85
CA ASN A 36 30.54 19.66 -2.73
C ASN A 36 30.67 18.85 -4.02
N ILE A 37 30.37 19.46 -5.16
CA ILE A 37 30.31 18.79 -6.46
C ILE A 37 31.66 18.19 -6.86
N LYS A 38 32.78 18.77 -6.41
CA LYS A 38 34.14 18.29 -6.67
C LYS A 38 34.63 17.25 -5.67
N GLY A 39 33.78 16.82 -4.73
CA GLY A 39 34.15 15.83 -3.71
C GLY A 39 35.14 16.34 -2.65
N ILE A 40 35.29 17.67 -2.51
CA ILE A 40 36.22 18.27 -1.55
C ILE A 40 35.57 18.27 -0.16
N PRO A 41 36.14 17.59 0.86
CA PRO A 41 35.60 17.61 2.21
C PRO A 41 35.72 18.97 2.88
N SER A 42 34.71 19.36 3.65
CA SER A 42 34.75 20.56 4.48
C SER A 42 33.79 20.46 5.66
N HIS A 43 34.19 21.01 6.81
CA HIS A 43 33.29 21.14 7.96
C HIS A 43 32.09 22.05 7.68
N GLN A 44 32.20 22.98 6.72
CA GLN A 44 31.07 23.83 6.33
C GLN A 44 29.89 23.01 5.78
N ILE A 45 30.13 21.85 5.16
CA ILE A 45 29.07 20.96 4.67
C ILE A 45 28.28 20.38 5.85
N VAL A 46 28.96 20.05 6.95
CA VAL A 46 28.35 19.57 8.19
C VAL A 46 27.48 20.67 8.82
N LEU A 47 27.99 21.91 8.88
CA LEU A 47 27.24 23.07 9.38
C LEU A 47 26.01 23.43 8.51
N ASP A 48 26.15 23.35 7.19
CA ASP A 48 25.03 23.60 6.28
C ASP A 48 23.96 22.50 6.42
N ALA A 49 24.37 21.25 6.63
CA ALA A 49 23.45 20.14 6.91
C ALA A 49 22.71 20.33 8.24
N TYR A 50 23.34 20.91 9.27
CA TYR A 50 22.67 21.30 10.50
C TYR A 50 21.53 22.30 10.24
N HIS A 51 21.83 23.38 9.50
CA HIS A 51 20.82 24.38 9.13
C HIS A 51 19.71 23.78 8.29
N LEU A 52 20.06 22.91 7.33
CA LEU A 52 19.10 22.21 6.48
C LEU A 52 18.14 21.38 7.33
N ASN A 53 18.67 20.57 8.27
CA ASN A 53 17.88 19.71 9.12
C ASN A 53 16.97 20.53 10.05
N SER A 54 17.53 21.52 10.75
CA SER A 54 16.79 22.33 11.74
C SER A 54 15.67 23.18 11.14
N ARG A 55 15.76 23.56 9.87
CA ARG A 55 14.71 24.33 9.18
C ARG A 55 13.61 23.46 8.55
N MET A 56 13.67 22.14 8.71
CA MET A 56 12.60 21.21 8.32
C MET A 56 11.75 20.75 9.52
N ASP A 57 11.97 21.33 10.71
CA ASP A 57 11.28 20.95 11.95
C ASP A 57 9.75 21.09 11.86
N HIS A 58 9.25 22.07 11.10
CA HIS A 58 7.80 22.24 10.87
C HIS A 58 7.15 21.11 10.07
N ARG A 59 7.94 20.22 9.46
CA ARG A 59 7.48 19.00 8.76
C ARG A 59 7.66 17.73 9.62
N GLY A 60 8.32 17.83 10.76
CA GLY A 60 8.60 16.72 11.66
C GLY A 60 7.45 16.46 12.62
N GLY A 61 7.32 15.21 13.07
CA GLY A 61 6.42 14.84 14.16
C GLY A 61 7.08 15.11 15.52
N CYS A 62 6.30 15.62 16.46
CA CYS A 62 6.67 15.58 17.88
C CYS A 62 5.88 14.47 18.56
N GLY A 63 6.55 13.71 19.43
CA GLY A 63 5.95 12.66 20.24
C GLY A 63 5.05 13.23 21.34
N PHE A 64 4.82 12.43 22.39
CA PHE A 64 3.96 12.83 23.52
C PHE A 64 4.44 14.09 24.26
N GLU A 65 5.75 14.40 24.17
CA GLU A 65 6.40 15.57 24.78
C GLU A 65 7.00 16.44 23.67
N ALA A 66 6.99 17.76 23.85
CA ALA A 66 7.48 18.70 22.82
C ALA A 66 8.97 18.52 22.48
N ASN A 67 9.77 17.95 23.37
CA ASN A 67 11.20 17.68 23.19
C ASN A 67 11.52 16.21 22.87
N THR A 68 10.50 15.40 22.53
CA THR A 68 10.66 14.04 22.01
C THR A 68 10.34 14.07 20.51
N GLY A 69 11.34 13.88 19.64
CA GLY A 69 11.14 13.80 18.18
C GLY A 69 10.96 12.36 17.70
N ASP A 70 10.24 12.17 16.59
CA ASP A 70 9.99 10.84 16.01
C ASP A 70 11.24 10.22 15.37
N GLY A 71 12.25 11.04 15.04
CA GLY A 71 13.54 10.58 14.54
C GLY A 71 14.24 11.61 13.65
N ALA A 72 15.55 11.74 13.83
CA ALA A 72 16.40 12.56 12.96
C ALA A 72 17.76 11.89 12.77
N GLY A 73 18.40 12.17 11.64
CA GLY A 73 19.72 11.61 11.36
C GLY A 73 20.45 12.29 10.22
N ILE A 74 21.72 11.91 10.09
CA ILE A 74 22.65 12.35 9.07
C ILE A 74 23.49 11.17 8.57
N LEU A 75 23.64 11.06 7.25
CA LEU A 75 24.59 10.19 6.56
C LEU A 75 25.66 11.07 5.93
N MET A 76 26.92 10.75 6.19
CA MET A 76 28.06 11.48 5.65
C MET A 76 29.01 10.55 4.91
N GLY A 77 29.78 11.10 3.96
CA GLY A 77 31.01 10.46 3.53
C GLY A 77 31.95 10.29 4.73
N LEU A 78 32.62 9.13 4.84
CA LEU A 78 33.41 8.75 6.00
C LEU A 78 34.54 9.78 6.25
N PRO A 79 34.53 10.52 7.38
CA PRO A 79 35.49 11.58 7.67
C PRO A 79 36.84 10.98 8.09
N HIS A 80 37.67 10.61 7.11
CA HIS A 80 38.93 9.89 7.36
C HIS A 80 39.87 10.62 8.33
N SER A 81 40.13 11.90 8.10
CA SER A 81 41.05 12.69 8.93
C SER A 81 40.59 12.81 10.39
N PHE A 82 39.28 12.78 10.63
CA PHE A 82 38.70 12.71 11.97
C PHE A 82 38.97 11.34 12.60
N PHE A 83 38.56 10.26 11.94
CA PHE A 83 38.68 8.92 12.49
C PHE A 83 40.11 8.45 12.68
N HIS A 84 41.03 8.87 11.82
CA HIS A 84 42.45 8.61 11.99
C HIS A 84 42.99 9.26 13.29
N LYS A 85 42.58 10.50 13.61
CA LYS A 85 42.96 11.16 14.87
C LYS A 85 42.35 10.45 16.07
N ILE A 86 41.07 10.05 15.96
CA ILE A 86 40.35 9.34 17.02
C ILE A 86 40.97 7.97 17.30
N ALA A 87 41.27 7.17 16.29
CA ALA A 87 41.89 5.86 16.47
C ALA A 87 43.25 5.96 17.16
N ARG A 88 44.06 6.95 16.79
CA ARG A 88 45.34 7.20 17.46
C ARG A 88 45.17 7.67 18.91
N ALA A 89 44.18 8.52 19.18
CA ALA A 89 43.98 9.11 20.51
C ALA A 89 43.27 8.17 21.49
N GLU A 90 42.30 7.39 21.02
CA GLU A 90 41.39 6.60 21.87
C GLU A 90 41.61 5.09 21.75
N LEU A 91 42.13 4.59 20.63
CA LEU A 91 42.36 3.15 20.38
C LEU A 91 43.84 2.75 20.33
N ASP A 92 44.77 3.71 20.50
CA ASP A 92 46.23 3.54 20.41
C ASP A 92 46.66 2.78 19.15
N THR A 93 46.07 3.14 18.00
CA THR A 93 46.32 2.46 16.73
C THR A 93 46.29 3.43 15.55
N GLU A 94 47.03 3.11 14.50
CA GLU A 94 47.01 3.86 13.24
C GLU A 94 46.05 3.18 12.27
N LEU A 95 45.11 3.95 11.70
CA LEU A 95 44.17 3.41 10.72
C LEU A 95 44.84 3.28 9.35
N PRO A 96 44.50 2.23 8.58
CA PRO A 96 44.83 2.15 7.17
C PRO A 96 44.30 3.32 6.34
N GLU A 97 44.77 3.41 5.10
CA GLU A 97 44.28 4.37 4.10
C GLU A 97 42.77 4.20 3.83
N PRO A 98 42.07 5.25 3.36
CA PRO A 98 40.66 5.19 2.99
C PRO A 98 40.34 4.00 2.07
N GLY A 99 39.31 3.22 2.43
CA GLY A 99 38.91 2.02 1.70
C GLY A 99 39.60 0.72 2.16
N GLN A 100 40.52 0.78 3.11
CA GLN A 100 41.13 -0.40 3.77
C GLN A 100 40.69 -0.55 5.23
N TYR A 101 39.80 0.32 5.71
CA TYR A 101 39.14 0.19 7.00
C TYR A 101 37.70 0.71 6.91
N ALA A 102 36.87 0.27 7.85
CA ALA A 102 35.48 0.63 7.97
C ALA A 102 35.15 1.03 9.41
N VAL A 103 34.16 1.91 9.52
CA VAL A 103 33.60 2.33 10.80
C VAL A 103 32.09 2.16 10.72
N GLY A 104 31.50 1.60 11.77
CA GLY A 104 30.05 1.47 11.87
C GLY A 104 29.53 1.95 13.21
N ASN A 105 28.48 2.78 13.20
CA ASN A 105 27.73 3.10 14.40
C ASN A 105 26.78 1.94 14.70
N ILE A 106 27.02 1.23 15.80
CA ILE A 106 26.27 0.07 16.27
C ILE A 106 25.52 0.45 17.54
N PHE A 107 24.19 0.33 17.49
CA PHE A 107 23.36 0.33 18.68
C PHE A 107 23.47 -1.02 19.36
N LEU A 108 23.64 -1.01 20.68
CA LEU A 108 23.83 -2.17 21.53
C LEU A 108 22.85 -2.10 22.71
N PRO A 109 22.53 -3.24 23.35
CA PRO A 109 21.86 -3.28 24.63
C PRO A 109 22.48 -2.33 25.67
N ARG A 110 21.64 -1.74 26.50
CA ARG A 110 22.07 -0.94 27.67
C ARG A 110 22.57 -1.84 28.79
N ILE A 111 22.03 -3.06 28.89
CA ILE A 111 22.44 -4.04 29.90
C ILE A 111 23.90 -4.47 29.63
N PRO A 112 24.85 -4.21 30.55
CA PRO A 112 26.28 -4.44 30.29
C PRO A 112 26.63 -5.88 29.90
N GLU A 113 25.99 -6.87 30.52
CA GLU A 113 26.23 -8.29 30.23
C GLU A 113 25.76 -8.68 28.82
N GLU A 114 24.58 -8.21 28.40
CA GLU A 114 24.04 -8.42 27.06
C GLU A 114 24.89 -7.70 26.00
N ARG A 115 25.37 -6.49 26.31
CA ARG A 115 26.27 -5.72 25.47
C ARG A 115 27.59 -6.46 25.23
N GLU A 116 28.23 -6.95 26.28
CA GLU A 116 29.50 -7.71 26.14
C GLU A 116 29.29 -9.00 25.36
N LYS A 117 28.15 -9.69 25.55
CA LYS A 117 27.80 -10.85 24.73
C LYS A 117 27.66 -10.49 23.25
N CYS A 118 26.98 -9.38 22.94
CA CYS A 118 26.88 -8.88 21.56
C CYS A 118 28.26 -8.57 20.97
N ARG A 119 29.12 -7.84 21.70
CA ARG A 119 30.49 -7.52 21.28
C ARG A 119 31.30 -8.79 21.02
N ALA A 120 31.24 -9.78 21.92
CA ALA A 120 31.96 -11.03 21.77
C ALA A 120 31.53 -11.81 20.51
N VAL A 121 30.23 -11.88 20.23
CA VAL A 121 29.70 -12.55 19.03
C VAL A 121 30.10 -11.78 17.75
N ILE A 122 30.00 -10.46 17.76
CA ILE A 122 30.42 -9.63 16.62
C ILE A 122 31.92 -9.80 16.36
N ASN A 123 32.76 -9.71 17.39
CA ASN A 123 34.22 -9.90 17.28
C ASN A 123 34.57 -11.29 16.71
N ARG A 124 33.86 -12.33 17.16
CA ARG A 124 34.02 -13.68 16.62
C ARG A 124 33.67 -13.73 15.13
N ILE A 125 32.54 -13.16 14.72
CA ILE A 125 32.11 -13.13 13.32
C ILE A 125 33.10 -12.36 12.45
N VAL A 126 33.62 -11.22 12.93
CA VAL A 126 34.66 -10.45 12.22
C VAL A 126 35.90 -11.32 11.96
N ALA A 127 36.34 -12.08 12.97
CA ALA A 127 37.48 -12.99 12.84
C ALA A 127 37.19 -14.21 11.93
N GLU A 128 35.97 -14.77 11.99
CA GLU A 128 35.52 -15.86 11.12
C GLU A 128 35.47 -15.46 9.64
N GLU A 129 35.09 -14.21 9.35
CA GLU A 129 35.14 -13.62 8.00
C GLU A 129 36.54 -13.09 7.63
N GLY A 130 37.55 -13.43 8.43
CA GLY A 130 38.95 -13.17 8.16
C GLY A 130 39.35 -11.70 8.21
N GLN A 131 38.56 -10.82 8.84
CA GLN A 131 38.87 -9.39 8.95
C GLN A 131 39.54 -9.05 10.28
N GLN A 132 40.24 -7.91 10.35
CA GLN A 132 40.92 -7.48 11.56
C GLN A 132 40.05 -6.54 12.38
N LEU A 133 39.69 -6.96 13.60
CA LEU A 133 39.10 -6.05 14.57
C LEU A 133 40.15 -5.03 15.02
N VAL A 134 39.86 -3.74 14.81
CA VAL A 134 40.72 -2.63 15.25
C VAL A 134 40.34 -2.24 16.67
N GLY A 135 39.04 -2.07 16.95
CA GLY A 135 38.57 -1.72 18.28
C GLY A 135 37.11 -1.25 18.31
N TRP A 136 36.66 -0.98 19.53
CA TRP A 136 35.36 -0.40 19.84
C TRP A 136 35.54 0.96 20.51
N ARG A 137 34.79 1.97 20.07
CA ARG A 137 34.80 3.32 20.66
C ARG A 137 33.40 3.68 21.13
N ILE A 138 33.25 4.14 22.37
CA ILE A 138 31.98 4.70 22.84
C ILE A 138 31.76 6.05 22.16
N VAL A 139 30.62 6.26 21.52
CA VAL A 139 30.32 7.52 20.83
C VAL A 139 30.04 8.60 21.88
N PRO A 140 30.73 9.76 21.85
CA PRO A 140 30.48 10.84 22.79
C PRO A 140 29.13 11.51 22.49
N ILE A 141 28.24 11.47 23.47
CA ILE A 141 26.86 11.94 23.37
C ILE A 141 26.49 12.88 24.52
N ASP A 142 25.55 13.80 24.28
CA ASP A 142 25.02 14.74 25.28
C ASP A 142 23.48 14.82 25.25
N PRO A 143 22.77 13.82 25.81
CA PRO A 143 21.31 13.85 25.90
C PRO A 143 20.76 15.00 26.75
N GLU A 144 21.54 15.56 27.69
CA GLU A 144 21.09 16.61 28.60
C GLU A 144 21.25 18.00 27.97
N GLY A 145 22.41 18.30 27.40
CA GLY A 145 22.63 19.55 26.68
C GLY A 145 21.79 19.67 25.40
N ALA A 146 21.42 18.54 24.79
CA ALA A 146 20.50 18.51 23.65
C ALA A 146 19.01 18.54 24.07
N ASP A 147 18.65 18.61 25.35
CA ASP A 147 17.26 18.59 25.83
C ASP A 147 16.44 17.41 25.28
N VAL A 148 17.01 16.20 25.32
CA VAL A 148 16.33 14.99 24.82
C VAL A 148 15.24 14.56 25.81
N GLY A 149 14.02 14.41 25.29
CA GLY A 149 12.85 14.05 26.10
C GLY A 149 12.98 12.70 26.83
N PRO A 150 12.35 12.56 28.01
CA PRO A 150 12.36 11.33 28.82
C PRO A 150 12.03 10.04 28.06
N ALA A 151 11.04 10.05 27.15
CA ALA A 151 10.65 8.88 26.37
C ALA A 151 11.79 8.41 25.44
N ALA A 152 12.43 9.34 24.73
CA ALA A 152 13.57 9.04 23.87
C ALA A 152 14.78 8.53 24.68
N ARG A 153 15.06 9.14 25.85
CA ARG A 153 16.14 8.70 26.77
C ARG A 153 15.89 7.32 27.38
N MET A 154 14.63 6.97 27.62
CA MET A 154 14.26 5.63 28.10
C MET A 154 14.61 4.58 27.05
N ALA A 155 14.31 4.87 25.78
CA ALA A 155 14.54 3.98 24.65
C ALA A 155 15.95 4.07 24.03
N GLN A 156 16.82 4.90 24.58
CA GLN A 156 18.15 5.15 24.04
C GLN A 156 19.05 3.92 24.16
N PRO A 157 19.60 3.39 23.05
CA PRO A 157 20.55 2.29 23.09
C PRO A 157 21.93 2.75 23.59
N HIS A 158 22.79 1.80 23.93
CA HIS A 158 24.20 2.10 24.05
C HIS A 158 24.82 2.22 22.65
N ILE A 159 25.55 3.30 22.37
CA ILE A 159 26.03 3.61 21.02
C ILE A 159 27.56 3.48 21.00
N GLU A 160 28.06 2.51 20.24
CA GLU A 160 29.48 2.31 20.01
C GLU A 160 29.82 2.28 18.53
N GLN A 161 31.03 2.71 18.20
CA GLN A 161 31.65 2.58 16.90
C GLN A 161 32.51 1.34 16.83
N LEU A 162 32.24 0.49 15.85
CA LEU A 162 33.04 -0.67 15.50
C LEU A 162 34.02 -0.32 14.38
N PHE A 163 35.32 -0.50 14.64
CA PHE A 163 36.37 -0.32 13.66
C PHE A 163 36.88 -1.69 13.17
N ILE A 164 36.86 -1.89 11.85
CA ILE A 164 37.35 -3.10 11.18
C ILE A 164 38.35 -2.68 10.11
N ALA A 165 39.52 -3.32 10.08
CA ALA A 165 40.48 -3.20 8.99
C ALA A 165 40.40 -4.42 8.07
N ALA A 166 40.57 -4.17 6.77
CA ALA A 166 40.67 -5.24 5.79
C ALA A 166 41.93 -6.06 6.07
N ALA A 167 41.78 -7.39 6.16
CA ALA A 167 42.94 -8.26 6.25
C ALA A 167 43.44 -8.63 4.83
N GLY A 168 44.72 -8.41 4.57
CA GLY A 168 45.31 -8.65 3.25
C GLY A 168 44.95 -7.58 2.22
N ASN A 169 45.25 -7.83 0.94
CA ASN A 169 45.01 -6.89 -0.16
C ASN A 169 43.61 -7.09 -0.75
N LEU A 170 42.56 -6.85 0.05
CA LEU A 170 41.20 -6.78 -0.47
C LEU A 170 40.98 -5.43 -1.16
N ASP A 171 40.42 -5.44 -2.37
CA ASP A 171 39.88 -4.21 -2.93
C ASP A 171 38.67 -3.74 -2.13
N ARG A 172 38.34 -2.46 -2.29
CA ARG A 172 37.29 -1.81 -1.51
C ARG A 172 35.91 -2.44 -1.73
N GLU A 173 35.57 -2.88 -2.94
CA GLU A 173 34.25 -3.48 -3.20
C GLU A 173 34.12 -4.86 -2.54
N HIS A 174 35.17 -5.67 -2.59
CA HIS A 174 35.21 -6.94 -1.87
C HIS A 174 35.11 -6.70 -0.36
N PHE A 175 35.81 -5.68 0.16
CA PHE A 175 35.73 -5.36 1.58
C PHE A 175 34.32 -4.92 2.00
N GLU A 176 33.62 -4.07 1.23
CA GLU A 176 32.20 -3.73 1.51
C GLU A 176 31.30 -4.98 1.53
N ARG A 177 31.50 -5.93 0.63
CA ARG A 177 30.72 -7.20 0.63
C ARG A 177 30.96 -8.02 1.89
N VAL A 178 32.22 -8.13 2.34
CA VAL A 178 32.54 -8.85 3.58
C VAL A 178 31.93 -8.16 4.79
N LEU A 179 31.96 -6.83 4.85
CA LEU A 179 31.30 -6.05 5.91
C LEU A 179 29.78 -6.27 5.93
N TYR A 180 29.16 -6.39 4.75
CA TYR A 180 27.74 -6.72 4.64
C TYR A 180 27.42 -8.13 5.15
N ILE A 181 28.24 -9.12 4.81
CA ILE A 181 28.12 -10.48 5.34
C ILE A 181 28.24 -10.47 6.87
N ILE A 182 29.27 -9.81 7.42
CA ILE A 182 29.46 -9.66 8.87
C ILE A 182 28.18 -9.08 9.50
N ARG A 183 27.65 -8.00 8.91
CA ARG A 183 26.45 -7.31 9.40
C ARG A 183 25.21 -8.20 9.39
N LYS A 184 24.94 -8.92 8.30
CA LYS A 184 23.79 -9.86 8.23
C LYS A 184 23.96 -11.00 9.23
N ARG A 185 25.15 -11.63 9.29
CA ARG A 185 25.43 -12.74 10.21
C ARG A 185 25.19 -12.36 11.66
N PHE A 186 25.72 -11.23 12.14
CA PHE A 186 25.49 -10.86 13.55
C PHE A 186 24.05 -10.39 13.80
N THR A 187 23.41 -9.73 12.83
CA THR A 187 22.01 -9.30 12.95
C THR A 187 21.10 -10.50 13.16
N HIS A 188 21.24 -11.54 12.33
CA HIS A 188 20.48 -12.79 12.43
C HIS A 188 20.82 -13.60 13.68
N ALA A 189 22.09 -13.62 14.08
CA ALA A 189 22.51 -14.35 15.27
C ALA A 189 21.97 -13.75 16.57
N LEU A 190 21.83 -12.42 16.65
CA LEU A 190 21.62 -11.71 17.91
C LEU A 190 20.24 -11.03 18.03
N ARG A 191 19.65 -10.44 16.97
CA ARG A 191 18.35 -9.73 17.11
C ARG A 191 17.18 -10.64 17.43
N SER A 192 17.26 -11.92 17.06
CA SER A 192 16.26 -12.94 17.40
C SER A 192 16.65 -13.83 18.59
N ASP A 193 17.77 -13.54 19.26
CA ASP A 193 18.23 -14.31 20.42
C ASP A 193 17.34 -14.02 21.64
N LYS A 194 16.48 -14.98 21.98
CA LYS A 194 15.56 -14.90 23.14
C LYS A 194 16.25 -14.81 24.50
N SER A 195 17.55 -15.09 24.57
CA SER A 195 18.32 -14.93 25.81
C SER A 195 18.79 -13.48 26.04
N LEU A 196 18.63 -12.60 25.06
CA LEU A 196 18.85 -11.16 25.20
C LEU A 196 17.49 -10.49 25.39
N THR A 197 17.29 -9.84 26.54
CA THR A 197 16.07 -9.09 26.83
C THR A 197 15.97 -7.81 25.99
N GLU A 198 17.10 -7.24 25.60
CA GLU A 198 17.21 -6.04 24.78
C GLU A 198 17.68 -6.34 23.34
N ALA A 199 17.47 -7.57 22.84
CA ALA A 199 17.92 -8.03 21.51
C ALA A 199 17.61 -7.04 20.37
N LYS A 200 16.41 -6.45 20.39
CA LYS A 200 15.94 -5.50 19.36
C LYS A 200 16.67 -4.16 19.35
N GLN A 201 17.40 -3.81 20.41
CA GLN A 201 18.26 -2.63 20.42
C GLN A 201 19.52 -2.82 19.56
N LEU A 202 19.94 -4.07 19.32
CA LEU A 202 21.11 -4.33 18.49
C LEU A 202 20.83 -3.94 17.05
N TYR A 203 21.41 -2.85 16.57
CA TYR A 203 21.17 -2.37 15.20
C TYR A 203 22.40 -1.69 14.63
N ALA A 204 22.79 -2.10 13.42
CA ALA A 204 23.83 -1.43 12.67
C ALA A 204 23.24 -0.29 11.84
N CYS A 205 23.50 0.96 12.27
CA CYS A 205 23.14 2.17 11.53
C CYS A 205 23.89 2.23 10.21
N SER A 206 25.20 1.94 10.28
CA SER A 206 26.08 1.76 9.14
C SER A 206 27.20 0.80 9.55
N LEU A 207 27.86 0.18 8.58
CA LEU A 207 29.15 -0.48 8.73
C LEU A 207 29.81 -0.49 7.35
N SER A 208 30.60 0.52 7.04
CA SER A 208 31.13 0.75 5.69
C SER A 208 32.48 1.47 5.74
N SER A 209 33.27 1.29 4.68
CA SER A 209 34.49 2.06 4.41
C SER A 209 34.21 3.39 3.69
N ARG A 210 32.96 3.65 3.27
CA ARG A 210 32.57 4.83 2.47
C ARG A 210 31.72 5.84 3.22
N VAL A 211 30.75 5.36 3.99
CA VAL A 211 29.72 6.18 4.60
C VAL A 211 29.53 5.87 6.08
N ILE A 212 29.06 6.84 6.84
CA ILE A 212 28.70 6.67 8.23
C ILE A 212 27.38 7.37 8.54
N VAL A 213 26.55 6.74 9.39
CA VAL A 213 25.23 7.24 9.77
C VAL A 213 25.16 7.54 11.26
N TYR A 214 24.79 8.76 11.62
CA TYR A 214 24.44 9.19 12.97
C TYR A 214 22.95 9.48 13.01
N LYS A 215 22.18 8.77 13.84
CA LYS A 215 20.73 8.92 13.88
C LYS A 215 20.17 8.55 15.24
N GLY A 216 18.96 8.99 15.54
CA GLY A 216 18.28 8.62 16.77
C GLY A 216 16.87 9.18 16.86
N MET A 217 16.20 8.84 17.96
CA MET A 217 14.89 9.41 18.30
C MET A 217 15.06 10.84 18.83
N LEU A 218 15.33 11.76 17.91
CA LEU A 218 15.72 13.14 18.16
C LEU A 218 14.87 14.06 17.28
N THR A 219 14.60 15.29 17.73
CA THR A 219 14.12 16.33 16.82
C THR A 219 15.28 16.79 15.92
N PRO A 220 15.00 17.37 14.75
CA PRO A 220 16.03 17.88 13.85
C PRO A 220 17.05 18.84 14.50
N GLY A 221 16.59 19.68 15.44
CA GLY A 221 17.44 20.61 16.18
C GLY A 221 18.37 19.95 17.21
N GLN A 222 18.03 18.74 17.68
CA GLN A 222 18.76 18.01 18.72
C GLN A 222 19.93 17.18 18.19
N LEU A 223 19.90 16.78 16.92
CA LEU A 223 20.85 15.82 16.34
C LEU A 223 22.33 16.21 16.54
N PHE A 224 22.67 17.46 16.23
CA PHE A 224 24.05 17.94 16.29
C PHE A 224 24.53 18.21 17.71
N PRO A 225 23.74 18.90 18.57
CA PRO A 225 24.06 19.00 20.00
C PRO A 225 24.21 17.62 20.69
N PHE A 226 23.42 16.63 20.28
CA PHE A 226 23.46 15.29 20.87
C PHE A 226 24.74 14.52 20.54
N TYR A 227 25.26 14.59 19.30
CA TYR A 227 26.48 13.89 18.89
C TYR A 227 27.67 14.84 18.79
N HIS A 228 28.56 14.81 19.78
CA HIS A 228 29.73 15.70 19.82
C HIS A 228 30.65 15.58 18.61
N ASP A 229 30.75 14.39 18.01
CA ASP A 229 31.51 14.16 16.77
C ASP A 229 31.07 15.12 15.64
N LEU A 230 29.77 15.42 15.52
CA LEU A 230 29.22 16.29 14.48
C LEU A 230 29.58 17.77 14.69
N THR A 231 29.85 18.15 15.93
CA THR A 231 30.29 19.52 16.30
C THR A 231 31.81 19.70 16.28
N ASN A 232 32.56 18.62 16.05
CA ASN A 232 34.02 18.67 16.03
C ASN A 232 34.50 19.32 14.71
N PRO A 233 35.31 20.39 14.74
CA PRO A 233 35.81 21.04 13.52
C PRO A 233 36.67 20.13 12.62
N ALA A 234 37.24 19.05 13.17
CA ALA A 234 37.98 18.06 12.39
C ALA A 234 37.08 17.09 11.61
N CYS A 235 35.77 17.08 11.89
CA CYS A 235 34.79 16.30 11.15
C CYS A 235 34.46 16.99 9.84
N GLU A 236 35.21 16.64 8.80
CA GLU A 236 35.05 17.16 7.44
C GLU A 236 34.50 16.06 6.53
N THR A 237 33.51 16.40 5.71
CA THR A 237 32.92 15.47 4.74
C THR A 237 32.63 16.20 3.44
N HIS A 238 32.58 15.48 2.32
CA HIS A 238 32.23 16.03 1.00
C HIS A 238 30.72 15.98 0.71
N LEU A 239 29.96 15.17 1.46
CA LEU A 239 28.51 15.04 1.37
C LEU A 239 27.88 14.81 2.74
N ALA A 240 26.71 15.40 2.95
CA ALA A 240 25.89 15.20 4.14
C ALA A 240 24.41 15.13 3.73
N MET A 241 23.77 13.98 3.92
CA MET A 241 22.34 13.75 3.73
C MET A 241 21.65 13.72 5.08
N VAL A 242 20.59 14.49 5.26
CA VAL A 242 19.83 14.57 6.51
C VAL A 242 18.38 14.22 6.30
N HIS A 243 17.75 13.77 7.38
CA HIS A 243 16.36 13.36 7.35
C HIS A 243 15.68 13.64 8.69
N SER A 244 14.41 14.03 8.62
CA SER A 244 13.49 14.22 9.75
C SER A 244 12.25 13.34 9.56
N ARG A 245 11.92 12.53 10.57
CA ARG A 245 10.82 11.57 10.57
C ARG A 245 9.54 12.17 11.16
N PHE A 246 8.40 11.80 10.60
CA PHE A 246 7.05 11.94 11.18
C PHE A 246 6.40 10.55 11.15
N SER A 247 6.02 10.02 12.30
CA SER A 247 5.42 8.68 12.41
C SER A 247 3.96 8.73 12.84
N THR A 248 3.22 7.66 12.56
CA THR A 248 1.82 7.50 13.02
C THR A 248 1.70 7.04 14.48
N ASN A 249 2.83 6.87 15.19
CA ASN A 249 2.87 6.38 16.57
C ASN A 249 3.62 7.35 17.49
N THR A 250 3.45 7.12 18.78
CA THR A 250 4.22 7.76 19.84
C THR A 250 5.19 6.77 20.51
N PHE A 251 5.49 5.63 19.86
CA PHE A 251 6.31 4.57 20.46
C PHE A 251 7.79 4.82 20.16
N PRO A 252 8.67 4.71 21.16
CA PRO A 252 10.03 5.13 20.98
C PRO A 252 10.86 4.07 20.21
N SER A 253 11.44 4.48 19.08
CA SER A 253 12.21 3.60 18.18
C SER A 253 13.41 4.30 17.55
N TRP A 254 14.61 4.05 18.09
CA TRP A 254 15.85 4.67 17.63
C TRP A 254 16.34 4.12 16.28
N ASP A 255 16.16 2.82 16.04
CA ASP A 255 16.61 2.12 14.83
C ASP A 255 15.83 2.53 13.57
N ARG A 256 14.59 3.00 13.74
CA ARG A 256 13.69 3.46 12.67
C ARG A 256 13.94 4.88 12.19
N ALA A 257 14.73 5.68 12.91
CA ALA A 257 15.21 6.96 12.40
C ALA A 257 15.95 6.73 11.07
N GLN A 258 15.92 7.72 10.19
CA GLN A 258 16.66 7.71 8.92
C GLN A 258 17.72 8.84 8.94
N PRO A 259 18.75 8.81 8.07
CA PRO A 259 18.97 7.91 6.93
C PRO A 259 19.11 6.42 7.26
N ASN A 260 18.76 5.57 6.28
CA ASN A 260 19.14 4.17 6.25
C ASN A 260 20.60 4.05 5.75
N ARG A 261 21.02 2.88 5.24
CA ARG A 261 22.45 2.63 4.93
C ARG A 261 22.89 3.32 3.65
N PHE A 262 22.02 3.37 2.65
CA PHE A 262 22.30 3.96 1.34
C PHE A 262 21.29 5.03 0.94
N MET A 263 20.21 5.22 1.70
CA MET A 263 19.11 6.10 1.29
C MET A 263 18.34 6.74 2.44
N SER A 264 17.66 7.82 2.10
CA SER A 264 16.57 8.43 2.86
C SER A 264 15.32 8.50 2.01
N HIS A 265 14.18 8.20 2.61
CA HIS A 265 12.89 8.12 1.98
C HIS A 265 11.92 9.10 2.63
N ASN A 266 11.40 10.01 1.81
CA ASN A 266 10.25 10.83 2.15
C ASN A 266 9.04 10.33 1.35
N GLY A 267 8.12 9.62 2.00
CA GLY A 267 6.94 9.04 1.37
C GLY A 267 6.52 7.73 2.02
N GLU A 268 5.78 6.91 1.29
CA GLU A 268 5.30 5.60 1.74
C GLU A 268 5.27 4.60 0.57
N ILE A 269 5.79 3.39 0.77
CA ILE A 269 5.67 2.31 -0.22
C ILE A 269 4.33 1.56 -0.04
N ASN A 270 3.37 1.82 -0.93
CA ASN A 270 2.01 1.28 -0.82
C ASN A 270 1.86 -0.17 -1.35
N THR A 271 2.91 -0.73 -1.95
CA THR A 271 2.97 -2.12 -2.44
C THR A 271 3.85 -3.04 -1.57
N LEU A 272 4.29 -2.57 -0.40
CA LEU A 272 5.33 -3.20 0.42
C LEU A 272 5.14 -4.72 0.63
N ARG A 273 3.93 -5.16 1.00
CA ARG A 273 3.67 -6.58 1.27
C ARG A 273 3.91 -7.46 0.05
N GLY A 274 3.47 -7.00 -1.12
CA GLY A 274 3.72 -7.70 -2.39
C GLY A 274 5.22 -7.78 -2.67
N ASN A 275 5.93 -6.65 -2.51
CA ASN A 275 7.37 -6.59 -2.75
C ASN A 275 8.17 -7.50 -1.81
N VAL A 276 7.84 -7.52 -0.51
CA VAL A 276 8.49 -8.40 0.48
C VAL A 276 8.22 -9.86 0.15
N ASN A 277 6.98 -10.24 -0.17
CA ASN A 277 6.63 -11.61 -0.53
C ASN A 277 7.37 -12.09 -1.79
N GLN A 278 7.54 -11.22 -2.79
CA GLN A 278 8.30 -11.55 -4.00
C GLN A 278 9.79 -11.72 -3.70
N MET A 279 10.36 -10.88 -2.84
CA MET A 279 11.75 -11.05 -2.41
C MET A 279 11.98 -12.36 -1.67
N VAL A 280 11.08 -12.74 -0.76
CA VAL A 280 11.13 -14.07 -0.09
C VAL A 280 11.05 -15.20 -1.12
N ALA A 281 10.15 -15.10 -2.11
CA ALA A 281 10.03 -16.11 -3.15
C ALA A 281 11.30 -16.23 -4.01
N ARG A 282 12.01 -15.12 -4.27
CA ARG A 282 13.25 -15.09 -5.06
C ARG A 282 14.42 -15.77 -4.38
N GLU A 283 14.44 -15.90 -3.06
CA GLU A 283 15.52 -16.57 -2.31
C GLU A 283 15.80 -18.01 -2.79
N GLY A 284 14.81 -18.69 -3.38
CA GLY A 284 14.98 -20.02 -3.98
C GLY A 284 15.67 -20.04 -5.36
N THR A 285 15.90 -18.87 -5.96
CA THR A 285 16.49 -18.69 -7.31
C THR A 285 17.72 -17.78 -7.32
N LEU A 286 18.03 -17.13 -6.21
CA LEU A 286 19.20 -16.24 -6.08
C LEU A 286 20.50 -17.04 -6.14
N ASP A 287 21.42 -16.59 -6.99
CA ASP A 287 22.73 -17.20 -7.18
C ASP A 287 23.76 -16.14 -7.61
N THR A 288 24.98 -16.16 -7.06
CA THR A 288 26.06 -15.26 -7.50
C THR A 288 27.42 -15.70 -6.97
N ASP A 289 28.44 -15.59 -7.80
CA ASP A 289 29.84 -15.83 -7.41
C ASP A 289 30.37 -14.78 -6.42
N LEU A 290 29.74 -13.59 -6.34
CA LEU A 290 30.20 -12.49 -5.48
C LEU A 290 30.05 -12.78 -3.99
N PHE A 291 29.04 -13.57 -3.61
CA PHE A 291 28.83 -14.04 -2.24
C PHE A 291 29.15 -15.53 -2.10
N GLY A 292 29.15 -16.29 -3.20
CA GLY A 292 29.41 -17.73 -3.20
C GLY A 292 28.50 -18.49 -2.23
N ASP A 293 29.06 -19.46 -1.52
CA ASP A 293 28.31 -20.30 -0.58
C ASP A 293 27.70 -19.50 0.60
N LYS A 294 28.19 -18.29 0.86
CA LYS A 294 27.72 -17.42 1.96
C LYS A 294 26.38 -16.77 1.69
N LEU A 295 25.90 -16.76 0.45
CA LEU A 295 24.62 -16.14 0.10
C LEU A 295 23.45 -16.68 0.95
N LYS A 296 23.41 -18.00 1.18
CA LYS A 296 22.35 -18.63 1.98
C LYS A 296 22.40 -18.24 3.46
N GLU A 297 23.56 -17.88 3.98
CA GLU A 297 23.71 -17.38 5.36
C GLU A 297 23.16 -15.96 5.52
N MET A 298 22.85 -15.27 4.41
CA MET A 298 22.31 -13.90 4.41
C MET A 298 20.79 -13.84 4.39
N PHE A 299 20.10 -14.97 4.23
CA PHE A 299 18.64 -15.03 4.21
C PHE A 299 18.06 -15.02 5.64
N PRO A 300 16.95 -14.29 5.88
CA PRO A 300 16.19 -13.51 4.91
C PRO A 300 16.90 -12.19 4.54
N ILE A 301 16.79 -11.76 3.28
CA ILE A 301 17.39 -10.49 2.83
C ILE A 301 16.74 -9.29 3.55
N ILE A 302 15.41 -9.28 3.61
CA ILE A 302 14.62 -8.28 4.34
C ILE A 302 14.34 -8.84 5.74
N ASP A 303 14.81 -8.14 6.77
CA ASP A 303 14.54 -8.53 8.15
C ASP A 303 13.07 -8.19 8.53
N SER A 304 12.45 -9.01 9.38
CA SER A 304 10.99 -9.00 9.60
C SER A 304 10.44 -7.77 10.35
N ASP A 305 11.30 -6.95 10.93
CA ASP A 305 10.94 -5.78 11.75
C ASP A 305 11.30 -4.43 11.11
N CYS A 306 11.72 -4.43 9.85
CA CYS A 306 12.00 -3.23 9.07
C CYS A 306 10.74 -2.39 8.81
N SER A 307 10.92 -1.06 8.72
CA SER A 307 9.92 -0.18 8.09
C SER A 307 9.94 -0.40 6.57
N ASP A 308 8.94 0.16 5.87
CA ASP A 308 8.88 0.16 4.41
C ASP A 308 10.19 0.66 3.75
N SER A 309 10.73 1.74 4.30
CA SER A 309 11.96 2.40 3.88
C SER A 309 13.19 1.56 4.19
N GLY A 310 13.19 0.88 5.35
CA GLY A 310 14.23 -0.08 5.72
C GLY A 310 14.23 -1.32 4.83
N SER A 311 13.05 -1.82 4.44
CA SER A 311 12.91 -2.92 3.50
C SER A 311 13.39 -2.54 2.09
N PHE A 312 13.08 -1.32 1.63
CA PHE A 312 13.60 -0.80 0.37
C PHE A 312 15.13 -0.71 0.40
N ASP A 313 15.71 -0.11 1.46
CA ASP A 313 17.16 0.02 1.63
C ASP A 313 17.87 -1.35 1.67
N ALA A 314 17.28 -2.36 2.33
CA ALA A 314 17.82 -3.70 2.39
C ALA A 314 17.92 -4.36 0.99
N VAL A 315 16.91 -4.16 0.14
CA VAL A 315 16.93 -4.66 -1.25
C VAL A 315 17.89 -3.85 -2.11
N LEU A 316 17.92 -2.52 -1.96
CA LEU A 316 18.86 -1.65 -2.69
C LEU A 316 20.32 -2.03 -2.39
N GLU A 317 20.65 -2.21 -1.12
CA GLU A 317 21.98 -2.64 -0.66
C GLU A 317 22.33 -4.03 -1.20
N PHE A 318 21.38 -4.97 -1.17
CA PHE A 318 21.58 -6.31 -1.72
C PHE A 318 21.87 -6.29 -3.23
N LEU A 319 21.14 -5.49 -3.99
CA LEU A 319 21.36 -5.33 -5.44
C LEU A 319 22.71 -4.69 -5.76
N LEU A 320 23.11 -3.67 -4.98
CA LEU A 320 24.38 -2.96 -5.13
C LEU A 320 25.55 -3.91 -4.88
N LEU A 321 25.55 -4.59 -3.72
CA LEU A 321 26.62 -5.49 -3.31
C LEU A 321 26.61 -6.79 -4.13
N GLY A 322 25.46 -7.16 -4.69
CA GLY A 322 25.28 -8.21 -5.69
C GLY A 322 25.75 -7.83 -7.11
N GLY A 323 26.31 -6.64 -7.32
CA GLY A 323 27.05 -6.26 -8.52
C GLY A 323 26.38 -5.27 -9.47
N ARG A 324 25.17 -4.77 -9.15
CA ARG A 324 24.54 -3.71 -9.95
C ARG A 324 25.07 -2.34 -9.54
N SER A 325 25.17 -1.41 -10.49
CA SER A 325 25.44 -0.01 -10.16
C SER A 325 24.25 0.62 -9.44
N LEU A 326 24.49 1.55 -8.51
CA LEU A 326 23.46 2.23 -7.72
C LEU A 326 22.31 2.79 -8.59
N GLN A 327 22.65 3.43 -9.71
CA GLN A 327 21.68 4.03 -10.62
C GLN A 327 20.80 2.98 -11.33
N GLU A 328 21.39 1.84 -11.71
CA GLU A 328 20.67 0.71 -12.34
C GLU A 328 19.72 0.06 -11.33
N ALA A 329 20.15 -0.13 -10.08
CA ALA A 329 19.30 -0.65 -9.01
C ALA A 329 18.11 0.29 -8.72
N VAL A 330 18.36 1.60 -8.60
CA VAL A 330 17.29 2.59 -8.38
C VAL A 330 16.33 2.65 -9.57
N MET A 331 16.82 2.64 -10.82
CA MET A 331 15.96 2.62 -12.02
C MET A 331 15.11 1.34 -12.13
N MET A 332 15.59 0.22 -11.60
CA MET A 332 14.86 -1.04 -11.58
C MET A 332 13.78 -1.06 -10.48
N MET A 333 14.08 -0.55 -9.28
CA MET A 333 13.13 -0.50 -8.17
C MET A 333 12.06 0.59 -8.33
N ILE A 334 12.42 1.74 -8.91
CA ILE A 334 11.53 2.90 -9.17
C ILE A 334 11.59 3.26 -10.67
N PRO A 335 10.96 2.45 -11.53
CA PRO A 335 10.96 2.70 -12.96
C PRO A 335 10.00 3.83 -13.35
N GLU A 336 10.38 4.58 -14.38
CA GLU A 336 9.50 5.55 -15.05
C GLU A 336 8.19 4.89 -15.53
N ALA A 337 7.13 5.68 -15.68
CA ALA A 337 5.94 5.23 -16.41
C ALA A 337 6.29 5.13 -17.91
N TRP A 338 6.56 3.91 -18.39
CA TRP A 338 7.09 3.68 -19.74
C TRP A 338 6.07 3.08 -20.71
N GLN A 339 5.05 2.37 -20.20
CA GLN A 339 4.12 1.57 -21.01
C GLN A 339 3.31 2.42 -21.99
N SER A 340 2.82 3.58 -21.53
CA SER A 340 1.93 4.46 -22.30
C SER A 340 2.63 5.73 -22.82
N ASP A 341 3.95 5.87 -22.60
CA ASP A 341 4.70 7.06 -23.03
C ASP A 341 5.09 6.94 -24.51
N ALA A 342 4.39 7.65 -25.39
CA ALA A 342 4.69 7.67 -26.82
C ALA A 342 6.03 8.38 -27.16
N ASN A 343 6.51 9.29 -26.31
CA ASN A 343 7.67 10.15 -26.57
C ASN A 343 8.99 9.55 -26.04
N MET A 344 8.91 8.50 -25.22
CA MET A 344 10.10 7.83 -24.68
C MET A 344 10.92 7.14 -25.78
N ALA A 345 12.25 7.36 -25.77
CA ALA A 345 13.18 6.72 -26.70
C ALA A 345 13.13 5.18 -26.59
N GLN A 346 13.19 4.48 -27.74
CA GLN A 346 12.98 3.03 -27.80
C GLN A 346 13.96 2.25 -26.92
N ALA A 347 15.25 2.59 -26.92
CA ALA A 347 16.23 1.91 -26.07
C ALA A 347 15.87 2.00 -24.57
N LYS A 348 15.29 3.13 -24.13
CA LYS A 348 14.84 3.33 -22.76
C LYS A 348 13.56 2.52 -22.47
N LYS A 349 12.63 2.45 -23.42
CA LYS A 349 11.45 1.55 -23.33
C LYS A 349 11.87 0.10 -23.21
N ASP A 350 12.78 -0.35 -24.08
CA ASP A 350 13.29 -1.72 -24.08
C ASP A 350 13.97 -2.07 -22.76
N PHE A 351 14.76 -1.13 -22.20
CA PHE A 351 15.34 -1.28 -20.87
C PHE A 351 14.27 -1.50 -19.80
N TYR A 352 13.25 -0.64 -19.72
CA TYR A 352 12.23 -0.75 -18.69
C TYR A 352 11.32 -1.97 -18.88
N GLN A 353 10.95 -2.30 -20.12
CA GLN A 353 10.19 -3.51 -20.44
C GLN A 353 10.98 -4.75 -20.03
N PHE A 354 12.26 -4.84 -20.36
CA PHE A 354 13.10 -5.96 -19.94
C PHE A 354 13.22 -6.05 -18.40
N HIS A 355 13.44 -4.95 -17.69
CA HIS A 355 13.55 -4.99 -16.23
C HIS A 355 12.21 -5.26 -15.54
N SER A 356 11.07 -4.94 -16.16
CA SER A 356 9.76 -5.37 -15.69
C SER A 356 9.59 -6.90 -15.70
N ALA A 357 10.38 -7.63 -16.51
CA ALA A 357 10.42 -9.09 -16.44
C ALA A 357 11.23 -9.63 -15.24
N ILE A 358 11.98 -8.79 -14.53
CA ILE A 358 12.87 -9.16 -13.43
C ILE A 358 12.30 -8.73 -12.07
N MET A 359 11.83 -7.49 -11.97
CA MET A 359 11.39 -6.90 -10.71
C MET A 359 10.17 -6.01 -10.94
N GLU A 360 9.22 -6.14 -10.03
CA GLU A 360 8.06 -5.26 -9.94
C GLU A 360 8.43 -3.92 -9.29
N PRO A 361 7.78 -2.80 -9.68
CA PRO A 361 7.98 -1.52 -9.03
C PRO A 361 7.69 -1.56 -7.53
N TRP A 362 8.48 -0.83 -6.75
CA TRP A 362 8.16 -0.46 -5.37
C TRP A 362 7.41 0.88 -5.43
N ASP A 363 6.08 0.79 -5.52
CA ASP A 363 5.20 1.93 -5.82
C ASP A 363 4.76 2.68 -4.55
N GLY A 364 4.24 3.89 -4.76
CA GLY A 364 3.79 4.80 -3.71
C GLY A 364 4.49 6.17 -3.79
N PRO A 365 4.00 7.18 -3.06
CA PRO A 365 4.66 8.48 -3.00
C PRO A 365 6.09 8.31 -2.51
N ALA A 366 7.07 8.82 -3.25
CA ALA A 366 8.45 8.68 -2.85
C ALA A 366 9.30 9.84 -3.36
N SER A 367 10.06 10.44 -2.45
CA SER A 367 11.26 11.21 -2.76
C SER A 367 12.42 10.50 -2.09
N ILE A 368 13.18 9.72 -2.86
CA ILE A 368 14.30 8.94 -2.36
C ILE A 368 15.60 9.65 -2.71
N VAL A 369 16.35 10.03 -1.69
CA VAL A 369 17.73 10.48 -1.81
C VAL A 369 18.64 9.31 -1.49
N PHE A 370 19.63 9.05 -2.32
CA PHE A 370 20.48 7.87 -2.21
C PHE A 370 21.96 8.21 -2.43
N THR A 371 22.85 7.43 -1.83
CA THR A 371 24.31 7.57 -1.94
C THR A 371 25.02 6.28 -1.55
N ASP A 372 26.10 5.97 -2.26
CA ASP A 372 27.10 4.96 -1.87
C ASP A 372 28.42 5.61 -1.44
N GLY A 373 28.46 6.94 -1.32
CA GLY A 373 29.66 7.73 -1.06
C GLY A 373 30.41 8.19 -2.31
N LYS A 374 30.23 7.51 -3.45
CA LYS A 374 30.80 7.88 -4.77
C LYS A 374 29.84 8.74 -5.59
N TYR A 375 28.54 8.47 -5.45
CA TYR A 375 27.48 9.26 -6.03
C TYR A 375 26.55 9.77 -4.93
N ILE A 376 25.92 10.91 -5.15
CA ILE A 376 24.70 11.26 -4.43
C ILE A 376 23.62 11.63 -5.44
N GLY A 377 22.44 11.08 -5.27
CA GLY A 377 21.35 11.27 -6.19
C GLY A 377 20.00 11.36 -5.49
N ALA A 378 19.00 11.72 -6.26
CA ALA A 378 17.62 11.70 -5.82
C ALA A 378 16.69 11.33 -6.97
N VAL A 379 15.64 10.60 -6.66
CA VAL A 379 14.59 10.20 -7.61
C VAL A 379 13.23 10.41 -6.97
N LEU A 380 12.26 10.80 -7.79
CA LEU A 380 10.86 10.81 -7.39
C LEU A 380 10.18 9.53 -7.88
N ASP A 381 9.10 9.15 -7.21
CA ASP A 381 8.19 8.14 -7.73
C ASP A 381 7.66 8.53 -9.13
N ARG A 382 7.06 7.55 -9.81
CA ARG A 382 6.57 7.71 -11.20
C ARG A 382 5.54 8.82 -11.38
N ASN A 383 4.83 9.19 -10.31
CA ASN A 383 3.79 10.23 -10.31
C ASN A 383 4.33 11.57 -9.77
N GLY A 384 5.51 11.57 -9.13
CA GLY A 384 6.15 12.73 -8.53
C GLY A 384 5.33 13.35 -7.42
N LEU A 385 4.85 12.53 -6.50
CA LEU A 385 3.91 12.90 -5.44
C LEU A 385 4.59 13.66 -4.28
N ARG A 386 5.92 13.76 -4.29
CA ARG A 386 6.70 14.42 -3.23
C ARG A 386 7.56 15.57 -3.78
N PRO A 387 7.72 16.67 -3.03
CA PRO A 387 8.50 17.80 -3.49
C PRO A 387 10.00 17.54 -3.36
N SER A 388 10.78 18.07 -4.31
CA SER A 388 12.24 18.01 -4.32
C SER A 388 12.81 19.15 -5.14
N ARG A 389 13.57 20.04 -4.50
CA ARG A 389 14.15 21.27 -5.07
C ARG A 389 15.65 21.29 -4.86
N TYR A 390 16.40 21.87 -5.78
CA TYR A 390 17.85 21.96 -5.66
C TYR A 390 18.43 23.29 -6.14
N TYR A 391 19.59 23.64 -5.58
CA TYR A 391 20.41 24.79 -5.89
C TYR A 391 21.82 24.29 -6.20
N VAL A 392 22.43 24.87 -7.23
CA VAL A 392 23.86 24.77 -7.48
C VAL A 392 24.44 26.18 -7.37
N THR A 393 25.55 26.32 -6.69
CA THR A 393 26.21 27.61 -6.48
C THR A 393 27.46 27.77 -7.34
N HIS A 394 28.02 28.98 -7.39
CA HIS A 394 29.26 29.26 -8.13
C HIS A 394 30.51 28.69 -7.43
N ASP A 395 30.46 28.44 -6.12
CA ASP A 395 31.48 27.75 -5.33
C ASP A 395 31.32 26.22 -5.29
N ASP A 396 30.68 25.65 -6.31
CA ASP A 396 30.51 24.19 -6.50
C ASP A 396 29.78 23.47 -5.34
N LYS A 397 28.90 24.17 -4.61
CA LYS A 397 28.00 23.56 -3.61
C LYS A 397 26.69 23.16 -4.28
N CYS A 398 26.19 21.98 -3.93
CA CYS A 398 24.86 21.53 -4.27
C CYS A 398 24.03 21.36 -2.99
N ILE A 399 22.86 21.98 -2.97
CA ILE A 399 21.89 21.87 -1.87
C ILE A 399 20.60 21.36 -2.47
N MET A 400 20.10 20.23 -1.97
CA MET A 400 18.81 19.66 -2.37
C MET A 400 17.97 19.41 -1.13
N ALA A 401 16.70 19.75 -1.17
CA ALA A 401 15.78 19.48 -0.08
C ALA A 401 14.33 19.39 -0.56
N SER A 402 13.47 18.90 0.33
CA SER A 402 12.02 18.88 0.14
C SER A 402 11.44 20.30 -0.03
N GLU A 403 12.09 21.32 0.54
CA GLU A 403 11.69 22.72 0.48
C GLU A 403 12.84 23.66 0.07
N VAL A 404 12.50 24.91 -0.26
CA VAL A 404 13.46 25.99 -0.53
C VAL A 404 13.70 26.82 0.74
N GLY A 405 14.86 27.48 0.86
CA GLY A 405 15.17 28.36 2.01
C GLY A 405 15.78 27.66 3.24
N VAL A 406 16.03 26.36 3.13
CA VAL A 406 16.61 25.54 4.22
C VAL A 406 18.09 25.86 4.51
N VAL A 407 18.82 26.43 3.55
CA VAL A 407 20.19 26.94 3.73
C VAL A 407 20.24 28.34 3.12
N HIS A 408 20.88 29.28 3.81
CA HIS A 408 21.06 30.64 3.29
C HIS A 408 22.11 30.63 2.17
N VAL A 409 21.75 31.18 1.01
CA VAL A 409 22.64 31.32 -0.14
C VAL A 409 22.41 32.70 -0.72
N GLU A 410 23.48 33.49 -0.83
CA GLU A 410 23.43 34.80 -1.46
C GLU A 410 22.92 34.69 -2.90
N PRO A 411 21.95 35.52 -3.34
CA PRO A 411 21.39 35.45 -4.69
C PRO A 411 22.45 35.45 -5.79
N GLU A 412 23.54 36.21 -5.63
CA GLU A 412 24.65 36.32 -6.59
C GLU A 412 25.49 35.04 -6.67
N ASN A 413 25.50 34.22 -5.62
CA ASN A 413 26.22 32.95 -5.61
C ASN A 413 25.39 31.81 -6.22
N VAL A 414 24.11 32.03 -6.58
CA VAL A 414 23.28 30.98 -7.18
C VAL A 414 23.58 30.83 -8.67
N LYS A 415 24.14 29.68 -9.05
CA LYS A 415 24.40 29.31 -10.45
C LYS A 415 23.20 28.69 -11.14
N LEU A 416 22.43 27.86 -10.43
CA LEU A 416 21.23 27.17 -10.96
C LEU A 416 20.22 26.90 -9.84
N LYS A 417 18.93 27.03 -10.16
CA LYS A 417 17.81 26.54 -9.34
C LYS A 417 16.96 25.58 -10.15
N GLY A 418 16.61 24.43 -9.57
CA GLY A 418 15.81 23.42 -10.24
C GLY A 418 14.86 22.66 -9.32
N ARG A 419 14.08 21.77 -9.92
CA ARG A 419 13.23 20.80 -9.22
C ARG A 419 13.36 19.44 -9.87
N LEU A 420 13.19 18.38 -9.09
CA LEU A 420 13.01 17.04 -9.66
C LEU A 420 11.64 16.97 -10.34
N GLN A 421 11.55 16.12 -11.36
CA GLN A 421 10.35 15.87 -12.15
C GLN A 421 10.03 14.37 -12.08
N PRO A 422 8.75 13.98 -12.17
CA PRO A 422 8.37 12.57 -12.19
C PRO A 422 9.23 11.78 -13.19
N GLY A 423 9.75 10.66 -12.74
CA GLY A 423 10.58 9.78 -13.56
C GLY A 423 12.01 10.24 -13.83
N ARG A 424 12.41 11.50 -13.55
CA ARG A 424 13.80 11.97 -13.77
C ARG A 424 14.67 11.72 -12.54
N MET A 425 15.93 11.37 -12.78
CA MET A 425 16.94 11.18 -11.75
C MET A 425 17.87 12.40 -11.68
N PHE A 426 18.05 12.90 -10.47
CA PHE A 426 19.13 13.83 -10.14
C PHE A 426 20.35 13.00 -9.70
N LEU A 427 21.55 13.27 -10.24
CA LEU A 427 22.76 12.53 -9.87
C LEU A 427 24.02 13.39 -9.95
N LEU A 428 24.74 13.47 -8.84
CA LEU A 428 26.10 14.01 -8.76
C LEU A 428 27.10 12.85 -8.73
N ASP A 429 28.15 12.98 -9.54
CA ASP A 429 29.31 12.11 -9.55
C ASP A 429 30.52 12.90 -9.01
N PHE A 430 31.02 12.48 -7.84
CA PHE A 430 32.13 13.17 -7.18
C PHE A 430 33.48 12.92 -7.85
N GLU A 431 33.66 11.80 -8.55
CA GLU A 431 34.89 11.51 -9.29
C GLU A 431 34.97 12.36 -10.56
N GLN A 432 33.85 12.49 -11.29
CA GLN A 432 33.78 13.38 -12.46
C GLN A 432 33.65 14.86 -12.08
N GLY A 433 33.28 15.14 -10.83
CA GLY A 433 33.16 16.50 -10.32
C GLY A 433 32.03 17.30 -10.98
N ARG A 434 30.89 16.66 -11.30
CA ARG A 434 29.78 17.31 -12.02
C ARG A 434 28.41 16.68 -11.74
N LEU A 435 27.36 17.44 -12.07
CA LEU A 435 26.00 16.93 -12.20
C LEU A 435 25.86 16.18 -13.53
N ILE A 436 25.39 14.94 -13.47
CA ILE A 436 25.12 14.10 -14.65
C ILE A 436 23.69 14.37 -15.12
N PRO A 437 23.49 14.80 -16.39
CA PRO A 437 22.16 14.93 -16.97
C PRO A 437 21.39 13.59 -17.00
N ASP A 438 20.09 13.63 -16.71
CA ASP A 438 19.21 12.46 -16.67
C ASP A 438 19.25 11.62 -17.96
N GLU A 439 19.14 12.27 -19.12
CA GLU A 439 19.22 11.63 -20.43
C GLU A 439 20.57 10.96 -20.69
N GLU A 440 21.69 11.59 -20.30
CA GLU A 440 23.02 11.00 -20.44
C GLU A 440 23.13 9.72 -19.60
N LEU A 441 22.70 9.81 -18.33
CA LEU A 441 22.71 8.70 -17.39
C LEU A 441 21.88 7.51 -17.89
N LYS A 442 20.62 7.77 -18.25
CA LYS A 442 19.68 6.72 -18.64
C LYS A 442 20.02 6.12 -19.99
N GLN A 443 20.52 6.92 -20.93
CA GLN A 443 20.98 6.40 -22.22
C GLN A 443 22.19 5.47 -22.05
N SER A 444 23.11 5.82 -21.14
CA SER A 444 24.25 4.96 -20.80
C SER A 444 23.79 3.61 -20.23
N ILE A 445 22.86 3.63 -19.28
CA ILE A 445 22.33 2.42 -18.63
C ILE A 445 21.49 1.58 -19.60
N ALA A 446 20.57 2.21 -20.33
CA ALA A 446 19.73 1.55 -21.33
C ALA A 446 20.55 1.01 -22.51
N GLY A 447 21.72 1.59 -22.79
CA GLY A 447 22.64 1.14 -23.83
C GLY A 447 23.65 0.06 -23.39
N LYS A 448 23.71 -0.31 -22.11
CA LYS A 448 24.70 -1.29 -21.60
C LYS A 448 24.57 -2.66 -22.27
N ARG A 449 23.35 -3.05 -22.66
CA ARG A 449 23.03 -4.38 -23.19
C ARG A 449 21.98 -4.25 -24.30
N PRO A 450 21.89 -5.22 -25.24
CA PRO A 450 20.95 -5.15 -26.35
C PRO A 450 19.53 -5.58 -25.91
N TYR A 451 18.92 -4.83 -24.98
CA TYR A 451 17.63 -5.18 -24.37
C TYR A 451 16.50 -5.39 -25.39
N GLY A 452 16.42 -4.53 -26.42
CA GLY A 452 15.42 -4.67 -27.48
C GLY A 452 15.58 -5.94 -28.31
N GLN A 453 16.82 -6.36 -28.57
CA GLN A 453 17.09 -7.64 -29.24
C GLN A 453 16.69 -8.81 -28.33
N TRP A 454 17.03 -8.76 -27.05
CA TRP A 454 16.65 -9.81 -26.10
C TRP A 454 15.14 -9.95 -25.97
N LEU A 455 14.40 -8.84 -25.92
CA LEU A 455 12.95 -8.85 -25.93
C LEU A 455 12.41 -9.49 -27.21
N ALA A 456 12.84 -9.01 -28.39
CA ALA A 456 12.41 -9.56 -29.68
C ALA A 456 12.72 -11.07 -29.81
N ASP A 457 13.87 -11.51 -29.31
CA ASP A 457 14.33 -12.88 -29.45
C ASP A 457 13.68 -13.83 -28.43
N GLN A 458 13.31 -13.37 -27.22
CA GLN A 458 12.96 -14.23 -26.09
C GLN A 458 11.51 -14.08 -25.59
N GLN A 459 10.95 -12.87 -25.66
CA GLN A 459 9.59 -12.59 -25.21
C GLN A 459 8.58 -13.47 -25.93
N VAL A 460 7.61 -13.97 -25.18
CA VAL A 460 6.49 -14.74 -25.72
C VAL A 460 5.22 -13.92 -25.55
N THR A 461 4.40 -13.83 -26.58
CA THR A 461 3.11 -13.16 -26.56
C THR A 461 2.00 -14.15 -26.88
N LEU A 462 0.74 -13.79 -26.59
CA LEU A 462 -0.41 -14.61 -26.97
C LEU A 462 -0.52 -14.84 -28.48
N ALA A 463 0.03 -13.93 -29.31
CA ALA A 463 0.06 -14.09 -30.76
C ALA A 463 1.01 -15.22 -31.18
N ASP A 464 2.14 -15.39 -30.50
CA ASP A 464 3.09 -16.47 -30.78
C ASP A 464 2.52 -17.85 -30.42
N LEU A 465 1.63 -17.90 -29.43
CA LEU A 465 0.92 -19.11 -29.01
C LEU A 465 -0.31 -19.43 -29.86
N SER A 466 -0.71 -18.52 -30.76
CA SER A 466 -1.96 -18.68 -31.50
C SER A 466 -1.87 -19.85 -32.47
N GLN A 467 -2.69 -20.87 -32.22
CA GLN A 467 -2.91 -21.98 -33.15
C GLN A 467 -4.26 -21.76 -33.87
N GLU A 468 -4.43 -22.35 -35.05
CA GLU A 468 -5.75 -22.52 -35.70
C GLU A 468 -6.60 -23.56 -34.94
N SER A 469 -6.63 -23.51 -33.61
CA SER A 469 -7.52 -24.34 -32.81
C SER A 469 -8.96 -23.85 -33.00
N ALA A 470 -9.91 -24.78 -33.06
CA ALA A 470 -11.32 -24.44 -33.14
C ALA A 470 -11.69 -23.56 -31.94
N ALA A 471 -12.33 -22.41 -32.21
CA ALA A 471 -12.83 -21.53 -31.15
C ALA A 471 -13.69 -22.36 -30.19
N HIS A 472 -13.42 -22.26 -28.89
CA HIS A 472 -14.32 -22.80 -27.88
C HIS A 472 -15.55 -21.90 -27.84
N SER A 473 -16.64 -22.38 -28.44
CA SER A 473 -17.94 -21.71 -28.44
C SER A 473 -18.35 -21.36 -27.00
N LEU A 474 -18.94 -20.17 -26.84
CA LEU A 474 -19.62 -19.78 -25.60
C LEU A 474 -20.98 -20.50 -25.45
N ASP A 475 -21.46 -21.18 -26.48
CA ASP A 475 -22.60 -22.08 -26.39
C ASP A 475 -22.22 -23.33 -25.61
N SER A 476 -22.87 -23.50 -24.47
CA SER A 476 -22.72 -24.68 -23.64
C SER A 476 -24.07 -25.19 -23.13
N ASN A 477 -24.16 -26.50 -23.00
CA ASN A 477 -25.29 -27.12 -22.31
C ASN A 477 -25.12 -26.90 -20.79
N ASP A 478 -26.22 -26.97 -20.04
CA ASP A 478 -26.21 -26.92 -18.57
C ASP A 478 -25.60 -25.65 -17.95
N ILE A 479 -25.71 -24.50 -18.63
CA ILE A 479 -25.27 -23.18 -18.10
C ILE A 479 -25.99 -22.85 -16.78
N LEU A 480 -27.31 -22.97 -16.75
CA LEU A 480 -28.10 -22.57 -15.58
C LEU A 480 -27.73 -23.35 -14.29
N PRO A 481 -27.63 -24.70 -14.30
CA PRO A 481 -27.07 -25.48 -13.19
C PRO A 481 -25.72 -24.95 -12.68
N ARG A 482 -24.76 -24.73 -13.59
CA ARG A 482 -23.42 -24.22 -13.22
C ARG A 482 -23.50 -22.81 -12.63
N MET A 483 -24.25 -21.90 -13.27
CA MET A 483 -24.47 -20.55 -12.76
C MET A 483 -24.98 -20.56 -11.31
N LYS A 484 -25.95 -21.42 -10.99
CA LYS A 484 -26.45 -21.54 -9.62
C LYS A 484 -25.41 -22.10 -8.64
N ALA A 485 -24.69 -23.15 -9.04
CA ALA A 485 -23.65 -23.74 -8.21
C ALA A 485 -22.52 -22.75 -7.87
N PHE A 486 -22.15 -21.87 -8.83
CA PHE A 486 -21.19 -20.79 -8.64
C PHE A 486 -21.79 -19.50 -8.04
N GLY A 487 -23.07 -19.50 -7.69
CA GLY A 487 -23.72 -18.41 -6.96
C GLY A 487 -24.16 -17.21 -7.81
N TYR A 488 -24.35 -17.36 -9.12
CA TYR A 488 -24.94 -16.30 -9.96
C TYR A 488 -26.39 -16.08 -9.57
N THR A 489 -26.79 -14.82 -9.48
CA THR A 489 -28.14 -14.40 -9.14
C THR A 489 -28.72 -13.51 -10.24
N THR A 490 -30.04 -13.28 -10.17
CA THR A 490 -30.71 -12.30 -11.03
C THR A 490 -30.09 -10.91 -10.87
N GLU A 491 -29.73 -10.53 -9.64
CA GLU A 491 -29.13 -9.22 -9.35
C GLU A 491 -27.70 -9.11 -9.88
N THR A 492 -26.89 -10.17 -9.78
CA THR A 492 -25.57 -10.21 -10.43
C THR A 492 -25.68 -9.97 -11.94
N MET A 493 -26.66 -10.57 -12.61
CA MET A 493 -26.86 -10.32 -14.04
C MET A 493 -27.28 -8.87 -14.31
N GLN A 494 -28.31 -8.38 -13.60
CA GLN A 494 -28.94 -7.08 -13.89
C GLN A 494 -28.11 -5.87 -13.47
N PHE A 495 -27.45 -5.94 -12.32
CA PHE A 495 -26.74 -4.80 -11.73
C PHE A 495 -25.23 -4.85 -11.94
N MET A 496 -24.67 -6.04 -12.16
CA MET A 496 -23.22 -6.20 -12.33
C MET A 496 -22.83 -6.50 -13.78
N LEU A 497 -23.25 -7.65 -14.32
CA LEU A 497 -22.71 -8.15 -15.60
C LEU A 497 -23.23 -7.41 -16.83
N LEU A 498 -24.55 -7.20 -16.97
CA LEU A 498 -25.09 -6.49 -18.13
C LEU A 498 -24.62 -5.03 -18.19
N PRO A 499 -24.60 -4.26 -17.08
CA PRO A 499 -24.08 -2.89 -17.10
C PRO A 499 -22.57 -2.82 -17.36
N LEU A 500 -21.80 -3.82 -16.89
CA LEU A 500 -20.35 -3.88 -17.12
C LEU A 500 -19.99 -3.86 -18.62
N VAL A 501 -20.74 -4.59 -19.44
CA VAL A 501 -20.51 -4.64 -20.89
C VAL A 501 -21.16 -3.48 -21.63
N THR A 502 -22.39 -3.09 -21.27
CA THR A 502 -23.14 -2.03 -21.96
C THR A 502 -22.57 -0.64 -21.68
N GLU A 503 -22.08 -0.38 -20.47
CA GLU A 503 -21.41 0.88 -20.11
C GLU A 503 -19.88 0.81 -20.26
N ALA A 504 -19.31 -0.39 -20.46
CA ALA A 504 -17.87 -0.65 -20.54
C ALA A 504 -17.07 -0.05 -19.37
N ARG A 505 -17.62 -0.15 -18.15
CA ARG A 505 -17.01 0.30 -16.88
C ARG A 505 -17.64 -0.43 -15.70
N ASP A 506 -16.99 -0.37 -14.54
CA ASP A 506 -17.56 -0.86 -13.28
C ASP A 506 -18.92 -0.17 -12.99
N PRO A 507 -20.01 -0.93 -12.76
CA PRO A 507 -21.36 -0.38 -12.64
C PRO A 507 -21.54 0.60 -11.46
N LEU A 508 -22.43 1.58 -11.64
CA LEU A 508 -22.75 2.57 -10.61
C LEU A 508 -24.02 2.22 -9.86
N GLY A 509 -23.99 2.40 -8.53
CA GLY A 509 -25.14 2.29 -7.63
C GLY A 509 -25.34 3.55 -6.79
N SER A 510 -26.34 3.52 -5.89
CA SER A 510 -26.59 4.61 -4.94
C SER A 510 -27.05 4.08 -3.58
N MET A 511 -27.14 4.96 -2.58
CA MET A 511 -27.35 4.63 -1.17
C MET A 511 -26.17 3.85 -0.54
N GLY A 512 -26.27 3.55 0.76
CA GLY A 512 -25.26 2.76 1.47
C GLY A 512 -25.56 1.27 1.38
N ASN A 513 -24.55 0.43 1.60
CA ASN A 513 -24.76 -0.99 1.82
C ASN A 513 -25.36 -1.20 3.21
N ASP A 514 -26.61 -1.64 3.26
CA ASP A 514 -27.36 -1.92 4.47
C ASP A 514 -27.71 -3.41 4.64
N SER A 515 -27.16 -4.28 3.78
CA SER A 515 -27.31 -5.73 3.90
C SER A 515 -26.51 -6.26 5.09
N ALA A 516 -26.79 -7.50 5.50
CA ALA A 516 -25.99 -8.16 6.52
C ALA A 516 -24.52 -8.32 6.10
N LEU A 517 -23.60 -8.17 7.06
CA LEU A 517 -22.22 -8.61 6.90
C LEU A 517 -22.21 -10.11 6.57
N ALA A 518 -21.28 -10.55 5.71
CA ALA A 518 -21.26 -11.93 5.22
C ALA A 518 -21.26 -12.97 6.36
N CYS A 519 -20.49 -12.72 7.42
CA CYS A 519 -20.41 -13.59 8.59
C CYS A 519 -21.64 -13.56 9.52
N LEU A 520 -22.59 -12.65 9.29
CA LEU A 520 -23.85 -12.53 10.04
C LEU A 520 -25.08 -12.96 9.23
N SER A 521 -24.90 -13.16 7.91
CA SER A 521 -25.97 -13.63 7.03
C SER A 521 -26.39 -15.06 7.35
N ASP A 522 -27.67 -15.37 7.14
CA ASP A 522 -28.21 -16.73 7.18
C ASP A 522 -28.21 -17.41 5.79
N LYS A 523 -27.84 -16.65 4.75
CA LYS A 523 -27.72 -17.09 3.36
C LYS A 523 -26.28 -17.54 3.09
N PRO A 524 -26.06 -18.53 2.20
CA PRO A 524 -24.71 -18.97 1.87
C PRO A 524 -23.97 -17.87 1.09
N ARG A 525 -22.93 -17.28 1.68
CA ARG A 525 -22.15 -16.20 1.08
C ARG A 525 -20.94 -16.71 0.32
N MET A 526 -20.51 -15.97 -0.69
CA MET A 526 -19.26 -16.33 -1.37
C MET A 526 -18.07 -15.85 -0.55
N ILE A 527 -16.94 -16.55 -0.67
CA ILE A 527 -15.73 -16.20 0.07
C ILE A 527 -15.24 -14.77 -0.23
N TYR A 528 -15.51 -14.24 -1.43
CA TYR A 528 -15.18 -12.86 -1.80
C TYR A 528 -15.88 -11.82 -0.92
N ASP A 529 -17.11 -12.10 -0.44
CA ASP A 529 -17.91 -11.15 0.35
C ASP A 529 -17.29 -10.81 1.72
N TYR A 530 -16.42 -11.70 2.21
CA TYR A 530 -15.70 -11.55 3.47
C TYR A 530 -14.52 -10.58 3.37
N PHE A 531 -14.08 -10.23 2.17
CA PHE A 531 -12.98 -9.29 1.96
C PHE A 531 -13.50 -7.89 1.67
N LYS A 532 -12.77 -6.90 2.16
CA LYS A 532 -13.00 -5.47 1.90
C LYS A 532 -11.72 -4.88 1.31
N GLN A 533 -11.87 -4.11 0.23
CA GLN A 533 -10.76 -3.42 -0.41
C GLN A 533 -10.16 -2.41 0.57
N LEU A 534 -8.84 -2.46 0.77
CA LEU A 534 -8.14 -1.38 1.44
C LEU A 534 -8.00 -0.18 0.50
N PHE A 535 -7.89 1.00 1.07
CA PHE A 535 -7.75 2.26 0.35
C PHE A 535 -6.83 3.21 1.11
N ALA A 536 -6.22 4.12 0.38
CA ALA A 536 -5.33 5.13 0.94
C ALA A 536 -6.14 6.21 1.65
N GLN A 537 -5.66 6.61 2.83
CA GLN A 537 -6.20 7.77 3.54
C GLN A 537 -5.08 8.48 4.29
N VAL A 538 -4.93 9.78 4.01
CA VAL A 538 -3.97 10.72 4.61
C VAL A 538 -2.49 10.40 4.34
N THR A 539 -2.04 9.21 4.75
CA THR A 539 -0.66 8.72 4.69
C THR A 539 -0.08 8.69 3.27
N ASN A 540 -0.89 8.27 2.31
CA ASN A 540 -0.63 8.39 0.88
C ASN A 540 -1.92 8.78 0.13
N PRO A 541 -1.84 9.31 -1.10
CA PRO A 541 -3.00 9.66 -1.91
C PRO A 541 -3.44 8.52 -2.85
N PRO A 542 -4.74 8.41 -3.18
CA PRO A 542 -5.19 7.64 -4.34
C PRO A 542 -4.80 8.33 -5.66
N ILE A 543 -4.88 7.60 -6.78
CA ILE A 543 -4.61 8.10 -8.14
C ILE A 543 -5.93 8.36 -8.89
N ASP A 544 -5.95 9.31 -9.83
CA ASP A 544 -7.08 9.45 -10.75
C ASP A 544 -6.97 8.46 -11.93
N SER A 545 -7.56 7.27 -11.79
CA SER A 545 -7.53 6.22 -12.83
C SER A 545 -8.14 6.59 -14.19
N ILE A 546 -8.78 7.76 -14.31
CA ILE A 546 -9.36 8.26 -15.56
C ILE A 546 -8.44 9.31 -16.18
N ARG A 547 -8.03 10.31 -15.40
CA ARG A 547 -7.24 11.46 -15.90
C ARG A 547 -5.74 11.18 -15.93
N GLU A 548 -5.28 10.29 -15.07
CA GLU A 548 -3.87 9.90 -14.91
C GLU A 548 -3.65 8.45 -15.41
N GLU A 549 -4.53 7.94 -16.28
CA GLU A 549 -4.42 6.57 -16.84
C GLU A 549 -3.05 6.29 -17.48
N VAL A 550 -2.38 7.32 -18.00
CA VAL A 550 -1.06 7.23 -18.65
C VAL A 550 0.05 6.67 -17.74
N VAL A 551 -0.07 6.83 -16.42
CA VAL A 551 0.91 6.29 -15.46
C VAL A 551 0.58 4.87 -15.01
N MET A 552 -0.60 4.37 -15.36
CA MET A 552 -1.11 3.07 -14.94
C MET A 552 -0.92 1.99 -16.01
N SER A 553 -0.85 0.73 -15.60
CA SER A 553 -0.80 -0.39 -16.54
C SER A 553 -1.30 -1.71 -15.94
N LEU A 554 -1.98 -2.49 -16.80
CA LEU A 554 -2.35 -3.88 -16.56
C LEU A 554 -1.41 -4.88 -17.26
N GLU A 555 -0.40 -4.38 -17.99
CA GLU A 555 0.57 -5.23 -18.69
C GLU A 555 1.56 -5.86 -17.69
N CYS A 556 1.73 -7.18 -17.79
CA CYS A 556 2.59 -7.96 -16.92
C CYS A 556 3.30 -9.08 -17.69
N PHE A 557 4.56 -9.34 -17.34
CA PHE A 557 5.18 -10.64 -17.60
C PHE A 557 4.72 -11.66 -16.57
N ILE A 558 4.39 -12.87 -17.04
CA ILE A 558 3.96 -13.99 -16.21
C ILE A 558 4.76 -15.25 -16.54
N GLY A 559 4.73 -16.22 -15.61
CA GLY A 559 5.53 -17.44 -15.70
C GLY A 559 6.87 -17.32 -14.96
N PRO A 560 7.76 -18.30 -15.15
CA PRO A 560 8.99 -18.43 -14.36
C PRO A 560 9.89 -17.19 -14.44
N GLU A 561 10.47 -16.80 -13.31
CA GLU A 561 11.43 -15.70 -13.19
C GLU A 561 12.87 -16.23 -13.21
N GLY A 562 13.79 -15.39 -13.70
CA GLY A 562 15.22 -15.64 -13.63
C GLY A 562 15.84 -15.17 -12.31
N ASN A 563 17.16 -15.32 -12.21
CA ASN A 563 17.93 -14.88 -11.06
C ASN A 563 18.08 -13.35 -11.02
N LEU A 564 17.50 -12.70 -10.00
CA LEU A 564 17.49 -11.24 -9.80
C LEU A 564 18.88 -10.58 -9.87
N LEU A 565 19.96 -11.29 -9.51
CA LEU A 565 21.32 -10.73 -9.49
C LEU A 565 22.01 -10.76 -10.86
N GLN A 566 21.43 -11.44 -11.85
CA GLN A 566 21.97 -11.53 -13.20
C GLN A 566 21.14 -10.70 -14.19
N THR A 567 21.71 -10.45 -15.37
CA THR A 567 21.02 -9.73 -16.45
C THR A 567 21.37 -10.40 -17.78
N THR A 568 20.54 -11.35 -18.18
CA THR A 568 20.73 -12.21 -19.36
C THR A 568 19.49 -12.20 -20.25
N ALA A 569 19.65 -12.56 -21.53
CA ALA A 569 18.53 -12.63 -22.46
C ALA A 569 17.36 -13.51 -21.96
N SER A 570 17.67 -14.61 -21.26
CA SER A 570 16.66 -15.55 -20.75
C SER A 570 15.66 -14.93 -19.75
N HIS A 571 15.97 -13.78 -19.14
CA HIS A 571 15.01 -13.08 -18.27
C HIS A 571 13.79 -12.56 -19.05
N ALA A 572 13.95 -12.26 -20.34
CA ALA A 572 12.84 -11.90 -21.22
C ALA A 572 12.02 -13.11 -21.68
N HIS A 573 12.46 -14.34 -21.42
CA HIS A 573 11.76 -15.56 -21.83
C HIS A 573 10.56 -15.87 -20.92
N ARG A 574 9.56 -15.01 -21.00
CA ARG A 574 8.32 -15.02 -20.21
C ARG A 574 7.14 -14.65 -21.11
N LEU A 575 5.93 -15.06 -20.69
CA LEU A 575 4.71 -14.68 -21.41
C LEU A 575 4.29 -13.27 -20.99
N SER A 576 4.28 -12.34 -21.94
CA SER A 576 3.80 -10.97 -21.75
C SER A 576 2.30 -10.90 -22.06
N LEU A 577 1.53 -10.48 -21.05
CA LEU A 577 0.09 -10.26 -21.17
C LEU A 577 -0.21 -8.77 -21.06
N LYS A 578 -0.96 -8.25 -22.03
CA LYS A 578 -1.48 -6.87 -21.98
C LYS A 578 -2.68 -6.73 -21.03
N HIS A 579 -3.32 -7.84 -20.70
CA HIS A 579 -4.53 -7.87 -19.92
C HIS A 579 -4.59 -9.17 -19.09
N PRO A 580 -4.94 -9.12 -17.80
CA PRO A 580 -4.98 -10.32 -16.95
C PRO A 580 -6.15 -11.25 -17.27
N ILE A 581 -7.23 -10.73 -17.85
CA ILE A 581 -8.39 -11.53 -18.24
C ILE A 581 -8.16 -12.16 -19.62
N LEU A 582 -8.30 -13.48 -19.68
CA LEU A 582 -8.15 -14.32 -20.87
C LEU A 582 -9.51 -14.75 -21.41
N SER A 583 -9.68 -14.71 -22.72
CA SER A 583 -10.74 -15.41 -23.44
C SER A 583 -10.53 -16.93 -23.40
N ASN A 584 -11.57 -17.71 -23.71
CA ASN A 584 -11.46 -19.18 -23.77
C ASN A 584 -10.43 -19.64 -24.82
N LYS A 585 -10.31 -18.88 -25.91
CA LYS A 585 -9.30 -19.11 -26.96
C LYS A 585 -7.88 -18.84 -26.45
N GLU A 586 -7.67 -17.69 -25.81
CA GLU A 586 -6.36 -17.34 -25.21
C GLU A 586 -5.95 -18.37 -24.14
N LEU A 587 -6.87 -18.81 -23.28
CA LEU A 587 -6.60 -19.85 -22.30
C LEU A 587 -6.25 -21.19 -22.97
N SER A 588 -6.95 -21.58 -24.03
CA SER A 588 -6.66 -22.86 -24.73
C SER A 588 -5.28 -22.85 -25.36
N ASN A 589 -4.86 -21.71 -25.94
CA ASN A 589 -3.50 -21.55 -26.46
C ASN A 589 -2.44 -21.69 -25.34
N ILE A 590 -2.73 -21.19 -24.13
CA ILE A 590 -1.86 -21.38 -22.97
C ILE A 590 -1.87 -22.84 -22.49
N ARG A 591 -3.05 -23.47 -22.46
CA ARG A 591 -3.20 -24.86 -22.03
C ARG A 591 -2.37 -25.81 -22.91
N ASP A 592 -2.49 -25.63 -24.22
CA ASP A 592 -1.92 -26.53 -25.21
C ASP A 592 -0.53 -26.05 -25.70
N MET A 593 0.10 -25.12 -24.96
CA MET A 593 1.38 -24.52 -25.34
C MET A 593 2.52 -25.55 -25.35
N THR A 594 3.31 -25.50 -26.42
CA THR A 594 4.60 -26.21 -26.57
C THR A 594 5.68 -25.31 -27.18
N PHE A 595 5.48 -23.99 -27.09
CA PHE A 595 6.34 -23.00 -27.71
C PHE A 595 7.60 -22.77 -26.86
N ARG A 596 8.78 -22.99 -27.47
CA ARG A 596 10.10 -22.75 -26.85
C ARG A 596 10.21 -23.33 -25.43
N ASP A 597 9.89 -24.62 -25.30
CA ASP A 597 9.92 -25.37 -24.04
C ASP A 597 8.94 -24.92 -22.95
N MET A 598 8.14 -23.88 -23.18
CA MET A 598 7.05 -23.50 -22.29
C MET A 598 5.92 -24.52 -22.38
N ARG A 599 5.48 -25.01 -21.22
CA ARG A 599 4.37 -25.96 -21.06
C ARG A 599 3.48 -25.57 -19.90
N SER A 600 2.22 -25.97 -19.96
CA SER A 600 1.27 -25.80 -18.86
C SER A 600 0.73 -27.13 -18.33
N LYS A 601 0.35 -27.16 -17.05
CA LYS A 601 -0.31 -28.31 -16.41
C LYS A 601 -1.66 -27.88 -15.87
N VAL A 602 -2.73 -28.55 -16.29
CA VAL A 602 -4.06 -28.37 -15.68
C VAL A 602 -4.11 -29.14 -14.36
N ILE A 603 -4.52 -28.43 -13.30
CA ILE A 603 -4.80 -28.98 -11.98
C ILE A 603 -6.29 -28.77 -11.70
N ASP A 604 -7.00 -29.87 -11.52
CA ASP A 604 -8.41 -29.86 -11.17
C ASP A 604 -8.59 -29.33 -9.73
N ILE A 605 -9.41 -28.29 -9.55
CA ILE A 605 -9.73 -27.71 -8.23
C ILE A 605 -11.12 -28.13 -7.72
N THR A 606 -11.62 -29.30 -8.16
CA THR A 606 -12.85 -29.91 -7.64
C THR A 606 -12.59 -31.06 -6.66
N TYR A 607 -13.60 -31.39 -5.85
CA TYR A 607 -13.60 -32.50 -4.89
C TYR A 607 -14.92 -33.28 -4.92
N ALA A 608 -14.89 -34.53 -4.45
CA ALA A 608 -16.07 -35.40 -4.46
C ALA A 608 -17.13 -34.96 -3.43
N ALA A 609 -18.40 -34.94 -3.83
CA ALA A 609 -19.51 -34.60 -2.94
C ALA A 609 -19.70 -35.66 -1.83
N GLY A 610 -19.97 -35.22 -0.59
CA GLY A 610 -20.40 -36.08 0.52
C GLY A 610 -19.31 -36.89 1.25
N GLY A 611 -18.03 -36.75 0.89
CA GLY A 611 -16.92 -37.42 1.58
C GLY A 611 -16.38 -36.60 2.78
N PRO A 612 -16.13 -37.22 3.95
CA PRO A 612 -15.54 -36.52 5.10
C PRO A 612 -14.15 -35.98 4.75
N ASP A 613 -13.87 -34.74 5.13
CA ASP A 613 -12.59 -34.03 4.90
C ASP A 613 -12.14 -33.88 3.42
N SER A 614 -13.00 -34.23 2.46
CA SER A 614 -12.72 -34.21 1.02
C SER A 614 -12.17 -32.87 0.51
N PHE A 615 -12.70 -31.75 1.02
CA PHE A 615 -12.24 -30.41 0.71
C PHE A 615 -10.78 -30.17 1.10
N ARG A 616 -10.41 -30.50 2.35
CA ARG A 616 -9.05 -30.26 2.88
C ARG A 616 -8.03 -31.14 2.17
N THR A 617 -8.35 -32.42 1.96
CA THR A 617 -7.51 -33.33 1.19
C THR A 617 -7.31 -32.87 -0.26
N ALA A 618 -8.36 -32.35 -0.89
CA ALA A 618 -8.25 -31.78 -2.23
C ALA A 618 -7.35 -30.54 -2.25
N LEU A 619 -7.42 -29.67 -1.24
CA LEU A 619 -6.53 -28.51 -1.12
C LEU A 619 -5.06 -28.92 -0.98
N ASP A 620 -4.77 -29.93 -0.16
CA ASP A 620 -3.41 -30.48 -0.02
C ASP A 620 -2.91 -31.09 -1.33
N ARG A 621 -3.77 -31.85 -2.02
CA ARG A 621 -3.47 -32.41 -3.34
C ARG A 621 -3.11 -31.30 -4.34
N ILE A 622 -3.90 -30.24 -4.43
CA ILE A 622 -3.69 -29.13 -5.36
C ILE A 622 -2.33 -28.46 -5.12
N CYS A 623 -1.97 -28.20 -3.85
CA CYS A 623 -0.65 -27.67 -3.48
C CYS A 623 0.50 -28.60 -3.90
N ASN A 624 0.35 -29.92 -3.65
CA ASN A 624 1.38 -30.91 -4.00
C ASN A 624 1.53 -31.11 -5.51
N GLU A 625 0.43 -31.05 -6.26
CA GLU A 625 0.43 -31.11 -7.73
C GLU A 625 1.14 -29.88 -8.32
N ALA A 626 0.97 -28.70 -7.72
CA ALA A 626 1.69 -27.49 -8.14
C ALA A 626 3.21 -27.64 -7.92
N VAL A 627 3.65 -28.18 -6.77
CA VAL A 627 5.07 -28.47 -6.51
C VAL A 627 5.60 -29.51 -7.49
N THR A 628 4.82 -30.55 -7.77
CA THR A 628 5.18 -31.59 -8.75
C THR A 628 5.35 -30.98 -10.15
N ALA A 629 4.45 -30.11 -10.58
CA ALA A 629 4.54 -29.42 -11.86
C ALA A 629 5.83 -28.59 -11.98
N ILE A 630 6.25 -27.91 -10.90
CA ILE A 630 7.53 -27.18 -10.87
C ILE A 630 8.72 -28.14 -11.06
N ASN A 631 8.70 -29.29 -10.39
CA ASN A 631 9.77 -30.29 -10.48
C ASN A 631 9.82 -30.96 -11.86
N GLU A 632 8.68 -31.09 -12.53
CA GLU A 632 8.55 -31.61 -13.90
C GLU A 632 8.85 -30.55 -14.99
N GLY A 633 9.21 -29.33 -14.59
CA GLY A 633 9.62 -28.25 -15.49
C GLY A 633 8.47 -27.59 -16.25
N TYR A 634 7.26 -27.52 -15.67
CA TYR A 634 6.17 -26.74 -16.25
C TYR A 634 6.34 -25.25 -15.96
N SER A 635 6.05 -24.41 -16.96
CA SER A 635 6.10 -22.96 -16.82
C SER A 635 4.83 -22.39 -16.19
N PHE A 636 3.70 -23.08 -16.37
CA PHE A 636 2.40 -22.64 -15.85
C PHE A 636 1.62 -23.80 -15.25
N ILE A 637 0.84 -23.50 -14.22
CA ILE A 637 -0.32 -24.31 -13.82
C ILE A 637 -1.61 -23.57 -14.18
N ILE A 638 -2.62 -24.34 -14.59
CA ILE A 638 -3.99 -23.86 -14.79
C ILE A 638 -4.85 -24.51 -13.70
N LEU A 639 -5.26 -23.74 -12.70
CA LEU A 639 -6.21 -24.20 -11.69
C LEU A 639 -7.62 -24.10 -12.29
N SER A 640 -8.28 -25.25 -12.49
CA SER A 640 -9.54 -25.33 -13.24
C SER A 640 -10.68 -25.93 -12.43
N ASP A 641 -11.80 -25.19 -12.34
CA ASP A 641 -13.06 -25.67 -11.74
C ASP A 641 -14.04 -26.27 -12.77
N ARG A 642 -13.60 -26.42 -14.03
CA ARG A 642 -14.44 -26.83 -15.16
C ARG A 642 -15.00 -28.25 -15.03
N SER A 643 -14.41 -29.09 -14.18
CA SER A 643 -14.88 -30.43 -13.84
C SER A 643 -16.07 -30.46 -12.86
N ILE A 644 -16.66 -29.31 -12.52
CA ILE A 644 -17.86 -29.25 -11.66
C ILE A 644 -19.01 -30.07 -12.27
N GLY A 645 -19.74 -30.78 -11.43
CA GLY A 645 -20.88 -31.59 -11.85
C GLY A 645 -21.66 -32.14 -10.64
N PRO A 646 -22.61 -33.05 -10.87
CA PRO A 646 -23.45 -33.59 -9.79
C PRO A 646 -22.66 -34.23 -8.65
N ASP A 647 -21.57 -34.93 -8.94
CA ASP A 647 -20.74 -35.62 -7.95
C ASP A 647 -19.45 -34.86 -7.58
N ARG A 648 -19.24 -33.67 -8.16
CA ARG A 648 -18.00 -32.89 -8.02
C ARG A 648 -18.30 -31.43 -7.68
N ILE A 649 -17.84 -31.01 -6.51
CA ILE A 649 -17.99 -29.65 -6.00
C ILE A 649 -16.70 -28.87 -6.29
N ALA A 650 -16.82 -27.65 -6.79
CA ALA A 650 -15.68 -26.77 -6.98
C ALA A 650 -15.19 -26.20 -5.64
N ILE A 651 -13.89 -26.27 -5.39
CA ILE A 651 -13.24 -25.40 -4.40
C ILE A 651 -13.29 -23.98 -4.96
N SER A 652 -13.59 -22.99 -4.13
CA SER A 652 -13.50 -21.59 -4.57
C SER A 652 -12.13 -21.29 -5.18
N ALA A 653 -12.12 -20.66 -6.34
CA ALA A 653 -10.89 -20.32 -7.05
C ALA A 653 -9.97 -19.43 -6.21
N LEU A 654 -10.54 -18.57 -5.37
CA LEU A 654 -9.79 -17.72 -4.43
C LEU A 654 -9.07 -18.55 -3.36
N ILE A 655 -9.74 -19.55 -2.79
CA ILE A 655 -9.15 -20.44 -1.78
C ILE A 655 -8.01 -21.28 -2.39
N ALA A 656 -8.26 -21.89 -3.55
CA ALA A 656 -7.27 -22.71 -4.23
C ALA A 656 -6.05 -21.87 -4.66
N CYS A 657 -6.27 -20.71 -5.28
CA CYS A 657 -5.20 -19.80 -5.70
C CYS A 657 -4.37 -19.31 -4.50
N GLY A 658 -5.03 -18.81 -3.45
CA GLY A 658 -4.35 -18.32 -2.26
C GLY A 658 -3.53 -19.40 -1.56
N ALA A 659 -4.09 -20.60 -1.38
CA ALA A 659 -3.38 -21.73 -0.78
C ALA A 659 -2.13 -22.12 -1.58
N VAL A 660 -2.25 -22.26 -2.90
CA VAL A 660 -1.09 -22.57 -3.77
C VAL A 660 -0.06 -21.45 -3.73
N HIS A 661 -0.48 -20.20 -3.88
CA HIS A 661 0.42 -19.05 -3.89
C HIS A 661 1.26 -18.98 -2.61
N HIS A 662 0.62 -19.06 -1.44
CA HIS A 662 1.29 -19.01 -0.14
C HIS A 662 2.12 -20.25 0.15
N HIS A 663 1.65 -21.43 -0.24
CA HIS A 663 2.43 -22.66 -0.12
C HIS A 663 3.73 -22.57 -0.93
N LEU A 664 3.67 -22.03 -2.15
CA LEU A 664 4.85 -21.84 -2.99
C LEU A 664 5.79 -20.74 -2.48
N ILE A 665 5.27 -19.65 -1.89
CA ILE A 665 6.13 -18.62 -1.25
C ILE A 665 6.89 -19.20 -0.08
N ALA A 666 6.20 -19.92 0.82
CA ALA A 666 6.80 -20.48 2.03
C ALA A 666 7.91 -21.52 1.75
N ASN A 667 7.92 -22.09 0.54
CA ASN A 667 8.95 -23.02 0.08
C ASN A 667 9.94 -22.40 -0.91
N HIS A 668 9.90 -21.08 -1.13
CA HIS A 668 10.74 -20.35 -2.09
C HIS A 668 10.63 -20.88 -3.54
N LEU A 669 9.43 -21.31 -3.94
CA LEU A 669 9.14 -21.90 -5.25
C LEU A 669 8.25 -21.02 -6.15
N ARG A 670 7.59 -19.98 -5.60
CA ARG A 670 6.56 -19.21 -6.33
C ARG A 670 7.08 -18.52 -7.59
N THR A 671 8.35 -18.11 -7.64
CA THR A 671 8.97 -17.50 -8.82
C THR A 671 9.15 -18.47 -9.99
N ARG A 672 9.07 -19.78 -9.75
CA ARG A 672 9.38 -20.81 -10.75
C ARG A 672 8.19 -21.22 -11.62
N ILE A 673 7.00 -20.65 -11.40
CA ILE A 673 5.78 -21.03 -12.13
C ILE A 673 4.77 -19.88 -12.21
N GLY A 674 4.02 -19.81 -13.31
CA GLY A 674 2.84 -18.94 -13.42
C GLY A 674 1.56 -19.66 -12.98
N ILE A 675 0.63 -18.94 -12.35
CA ILE A 675 -0.67 -19.44 -11.89
C ILE A 675 -1.78 -18.82 -12.73
N VAL A 676 -2.40 -19.61 -13.59
CA VAL A 676 -3.56 -19.21 -14.39
C VAL A 676 -4.82 -19.85 -13.80
N LEU A 677 -5.94 -19.12 -13.78
CA LEU A 677 -7.23 -19.62 -13.29
C LEU A 677 -8.20 -19.82 -14.45
N GLU A 678 -8.83 -20.99 -14.52
CA GLU A 678 -10.01 -21.26 -15.35
C GLU A 678 -11.20 -21.44 -14.39
N THR A 679 -12.04 -20.41 -14.26
CA THR A 679 -13.06 -20.40 -13.22
C THR A 679 -14.44 -19.95 -13.67
N GLY A 680 -15.46 -20.65 -13.16
CA GLY A 680 -16.86 -20.25 -13.29
C GLY A 680 -17.28 -19.22 -12.25
N GLU A 681 -16.51 -19.03 -11.17
CA GLU A 681 -16.89 -18.21 -10.00
C GLU A 681 -16.67 -16.70 -10.23
N ALA A 682 -15.55 -16.33 -10.87
CA ALA A 682 -15.14 -14.94 -11.08
C ALA A 682 -16.02 -14.23 -12.11
N ARG A 683 -16.55 -13.06 -11.75
CA ARG A 683 -17.51 -12.32 -12.59
C ARG A 683 -17.58 -10.82 -12.31
N GLU A 684 -17.24 -10.40 -11.09
CA GLU A 684 -17.20 -9.00 -10.68
C GLU A 684 -15.76 -8.47 -10.62
N VAL A 685 -15.60 -7.15 -10.79
CA VAL A 685 -14.29 -6.48 -10.67
C VAL A 685 -13.60 -6.85 -9.35
N HIS A 686 -14.36 -6.90 -8.25
CA HIS A 686 -13.82 -7.28 -6.94
C HIS A 686 -13.22 -8.69 -6.92
N HIS A 687 -13.85 -9.67 -7.60
CA HIS A 687 -13.34 -11.03 -7.68
C HIS A 687 -12.00 -11.07 -8.40
N HIS A 688 -11.90 -10.39 -9.55
CA HIS A 688 -10.66 -10.31 -10.33
C HIS A 688 -9.53 -9.67 -9.53
N CYS A 689 -9.80 -8.56 -8.83
CA CYS A 689 -8.84 -7.91 -7.95
C CYS A 689 -8.38 -8.82 -6.80
N LEU A 690 -9.30 -9.58 -6.17
CA LEU A 690 -8.93 -10.53 -5.11
C LEU A 690 -8.04 -11.65 -5.66
N LEU A 691 -8.43 -12.28 -6.77
CA LEU A 691 -7.68 -13.38 -7.37
C LEU A 691 -6.25 -12.93 -7.74
N THR A 692 -6.09 -11.77 -8.38
CA THR A 692 -4.76 -11.23 -8.67
C THR A 692 -4.01 -10.81 -7.40
N GLY A 693 -4.70 -10.18 -6.45
CA GLY A 693 -4.13 -9.76 -5.16
C GLY A 693 -3.62 -10.92 -4.30
N TYR A 694 -4.11 -12.13 -4.53
CA TYR A 694 -3.69 -13.38 -3.89
C TYR A 694 -2.92 -14.33 -4.84
N GLY A 695 -2.37 -13.80 -5.93
CA GLY A 695 -1.29 -14.44 -6.68
C GLY A 695 -1.64 -15.04 -8.04
N ALA A 696 -2.86 -14.85 -8.54
CA ALA A 696 -3.20 -15.22 -9.92
C ALA A 696 -2.46 -14.33 -10.92
N ASP A 697 -1.81 -14.96 -11.90
CA ASP A 697 -1.12 -14.29 -13.01
C ASP A 697 -2.08 -13.93 -14.15
N ALA A 698 -3.09 -14.77 -14.39
CA ALA A 698 -4.14 -14.55 -15.38
C ALA A 698 -5.43 -15.30 -15.00
N ILE A 699 -6.57 -14.83 -15.49
CA ILE A 699 -7.90 -15.33 -15.13
C ILE A 699 -8.75 -15.49 -16.39
N ASN A 700 -9.30 -16.68 -16.60
CA ASN A 700 -10.34 -16.94 -17.57
C ASN A 700 -11.68 -17.15 -16.85
N PRO A 701 -12.58 -16.15 -16.86
CA PRO A 701 -13.90 -16.24 -16.25
C PRO A 701 -14.92 -16.86 -17.23
N TYR A 702 -14.72 -18.12 -17.61
CA TYR A 702 -15.47 -18.74 -18.71
C TYR A 702 -16.99 -18.61 -18.55
N LEU A 703 -17.50 -18.77 -17.33
CA LEU A 703 -18.95 -18.83 -17.09
C LEU A 703 -19.58 -17.45 -17.16
N ALA A 704 -18.83 -16.38 -16.87
CA ALA A 704 -19.30 -15.02 -17.06
C ALA A 704 -19.49 -14.72 -18.55
N PHE A 705 -18.59 -15.21 -19.41
CA PHE A 705 -18.73 -15.10 -20.86
C PHE A 705 -19.94 -15.90 -21.37
N GLU A 706 -20.07 -17.16 -20.95
CA GLU A 706 -21.22 -18.02 -21.30
C GLU A 706 -22.55 -17.40 -20.86
N ALA A 707 -22.61 -16.83 -19.64
CA ALA A 707 -23.80 -16.19 -19.10
C ALA A 707 -24.21 -14.92 -19.87
N LEU A 708 -23.24 -14.08 -20.23
CA LEU A 708 -23.48 -12.88 -21.04
C LEU A 708 -23.88 -13.22 -22.47
N TRP A 709 -23.25 -14.24 -23.06
CA TRP A 709 -23.60 -14.71 -24.40
C TRP A 709 -25.04 -15.22 -24.44
N LYS A 710 -25.42 -16.03 -23.44
CA LYS A 710 -26.80 -16.49 -23.29
C LYS A 710 -27.79 -15.32 -23.10
N ALA A 711 -27.43 -14.32 -22.29
CA ALA A 711 -28.26 -13.13 -22.12
C ALA A 711 -28.44 -12.33 -23.43
N GLY A 712 -27.41 -12.29 -24.28
CA GLY A 712 -27.50 -11.73 -25.63
C GLY A 712 -28.47 -12.51 -26.52
N GLN A 713 -28.39 -13.84 -26.54
CA GLN A 713 -29.33 -14.71 -27.27
C GLN A 713 -30.79 -14.54 -26.79
N ASP A 714 -30.98 -14.25 -25.51
CA ASP A 714 -32.30 -13.99 -24.91
C ASP A 714 -32.78 -12.54 -25.13
N GLY A 715 -32.03 -11.72 -25.87
CA GLY A 715 -32.40 -10.35 -26.27
C GLY A 715 -32.17 -9.28 -25.21
N LEU A 716 -31.38 -9.54 -24.16
CA LEU A 716 -31.15 -8.61 -23.05
C LEU A 716 -30.04 -7.58 -23.32
N LEU A 717 -29.20 -7.80 -24.33
CA LEU A 717 -28.09 -6.93 -24.70
C LEU A 717 -28.32 -6.17 -26.03
N GLY A 718 -29.47 -6.36 -26.68
CA GLY A 718 -29.73 -5.82 -28.02
C GLY A 718 -28.80 -6.39 -29.09
N ASP A 719 -28.72 -5.71 -30.24
CA ASP A 719 -27.87 -6.10 -31.39
C ASP A 719 -26.46 -5.46 -31.33
N ASP A 720 -26.06 -4.94 -30.16
CA ASP A 720 -24.83 -4.15 -29.99
C ASP A 720 -23.54 -4.99 -30.08
N TYR A 721 -23.64 -6.33 -29.95
CA TYR A 721 -22.50 -7.26 -30.01
C TYR A 721 -22.71 -8.25 -31.16
N ALA A 722 -21.91 -8.12 -32.21
CA ALA A 722 -22.05 -8.90 -33.44
C ALA A 722 -21.60 -10.37 -33.30
N ASP A 723 -20.66 -10.66 -32.39
CA ASP A 723 -20.08 -11.99 -32.17
C ASP A 723 -19.53 -12.14 -30.73
N GLU A 724 -19.06 -13.36 -30.41
CA GLU A 724 -18.48 -13.69 -29.09
C GLU A 724 -17.25 -12.84 -28.77
N ASP A 725 -16.42 -12.51 -29.77
CA ASP A 725 -15.19 -11.72 -29.60
C ASP A 725 -15.51 -10.27 -29.21
N ALA A 726 -16.53 -9.67 -29.82
CA ALA A 726 -17.00 -8.32 -29.48
C ALA A 726 -17.51 -8.25 -28.03
N LEU A 727 -18.24 -9.28 -27.58
CA LEU A 727 -18.72 -9.37 -26.20
C LEU A 727 -17.57 -9.54 -25.20
N VAL A 728 -16.64 -10.46 -25.48
CA VAL A 728 -15.45 -10.69 -24.64
C VAL A 728 -14.59 -9.43 -24.58
N TYR A 729 -14.43 -8.70 -25.69
CA TYR A 729 -13.71 -7.43 -25.72
C TYR A 729 -14.37 -6.38 -24.81
N ALA A 730 -15.69 -6.23 -24.88
CA ALA A 730 -16.43 -5.31 -24.01
C ALA A 730 -16.29 -5.67 -22.53
N TYR A 731 -16.37 -6.96 -22.19
CA TYR A 731 -16.13 -7.45 -20.83
C TYR A 731 -14.71 -7.13 -20.34
N LYS A 732 -13.68 -7.48 -21.14
CA LYS A 732 -12.28 -7.20 -20.81
C LYS A 732 -12.08 -5.70 -20.59
N LYS A 733 -12.65 -4.84 -21.45
CA LYS A 733 -12.58 -3.38 -21.30
C LYS A 733 -13.23 -2.85 -20.02
N GLY A 734 -14.42 -3.35 -19.68
CA GLY A 734 -15.11 -2.97 -18.43
C GLY A 734 -14.32 -3.39 -17.18
N VAL A 735 -13.83 -4.64 -17.17
CA VAL A 735 -12.99 -5.15 -16.08
C VAL A 735 -11.68 -4.38 -15.98
N ALA A 736 -11.02 -4.05 -17.09
CA ALA A 736 -9.78 -3.29 -17.10
C ALA A 736 -9.92 -1.97 -16.34
N LYS A 737 -10.93 -1.18 -16.71
CA LYS A 737 -11.22 0.10 -16.05
C LYS A 737 -11.58 -0.09 -14.57
N GLY A 738 -12.35 -1.12 -14.25
CA GLY A 738 -12.68 -1.46 -12.87
C GLY A 738 -11.44 -1.83 -12.03
N MET A 739 -10.54 -2.65 -12.57
CA MET A 739 -9.31 -3.04 -11.88
C MET A 739 -8.38 -1.84 -11.65
N LEU A 740 -8.18 -1.01 -12.68
CA LEU A 740 -7.43 0.25 -12.56
C LEU A 740 -8.02 1.14 -11.48
N LYS A 741 -9.35 1.29 -11.45
CA LYS A 741 -10.06 2.04 -10.41
C LYS A 741 -9.79 1.49 -9.01
N VAL A 742 -9.83 0.16 -8.80
CA VAL A 742 -9.56 -0.46 -7.49
C VAL A 742 -8.10 -0.28 -7.07
N MET A 743 -7.14 -0.49 -7.97
CA MET A 743 -5.71 -0.28 -7.70
C MET A 743 -5.43 1.18 -7.30
N ALA A 744 -6.06 2.12 -8.01
CA ALA A 744 -5.91 3.55 -7.78
C ALA A 744 -6.42 3.99 -6.39
N LYS A 745 -7.35 3.26 -5.75
CA LYS A 745 -7.81 3.56 -4.38
C LYS A 745 -6.69 3.55 -3.36
N MET A 746 -5.66 2.72 -3.56
CA MET A 746 -4.47 2.66 -2.73
C MET A 746 -3.30 3.47 -3.30
N GLY A 747 -3.49 4.10 -4.46
CA GLY A 747 -2.44 4.82 -5.19
C GLY A 747 -1.46 3.89 -5.92
N ILE A 748 -1.89 2.67 -6.29
CA ILE A 748 -1.05 1.70 -7.00
C ILE A 748 -1.26 1.86 -8.51
N SER A 749 -0.17 2.00 -9.25
CA SER A 749 -0.19 2.31 -10.68
C SER A 749 -0.10 1.05 -11.55
N THR A 750 0.61 0.01 -11.10
CA THR A 750 0.86 -1.18 -11.94
C THR A 750 0.25 -2.45 -11.36
N LEU A 751 -0.35 -3.27 -12.24
CA LEU A 751 -0.87 -4.58 -11.87
C LEU A 751 0.24 -5.49 -11.35
N GLN A 752 1.46 -5.29 -11.87
CA GLN A 752 2.63 -6.06 -11.48
C GLN A 752 2.93 -5.94 -9.97
N SER A 753 2.87 -4.72 -9.42
CA SER A 753 3.04 -4.49 -7.98
C SER A 753 1.80 -4.82 -7.16
N TYR A 754 0.60 -4.77 -7.76
CA TYR A 754 -0.66 -5.15 -7.09
C TYR A 754 -0.77 -6.67 -6.88
N LYS A 755 -0.21 -7.46 -7.82
CA LYS A 755 -0.24 -8.93 -7.78
C LYS A 755 0.46 -9.47 -6.53
N GLY A 756 -0.27 -10.20 -5.70
CA GLY A 756 0.25 -10.76 -4.45
C GLY A 756 0.41 -9.75 -3.30
N ALA A 757 0.00 -8.49 -3.48
CA ALA A 757 0.13 -7.45 -2.45
C ALA A 757 -0.94 -7.51 -1.36
N GLN A 758 -2.04 -8.24 -1.58
CA GLN A 758 -3.12 -8.43 -0.61
C GLN A 758 -3.70 -7.11 -0.06
N ILE A 759 -4.16 -6.23 -0.95
CA ILE A 759 -4.75 -4.92 -0.59
C ILE A 759 -6.20 -5.08 -0.10
N PHE A 760 -6.39 -5.95 0.90
CA PHE A 760 -7.68 -6.35 1.44
C PHE A 760 -7.61 -6.59 2.96
N GLU A 761 -8.75 -6.40 3.62
CA GLU A 761 -9.00 -6.88 4.98
C GLU A 761 -10.12 -7.92 4.96
N ALA A 762 -9.94 -9.01 5.69
CA ALA A 762 -10.96 -10.02 5.91
C ALA A 762 -11.80 -9.68 7.15
N VAL A 763 -13.12 -9.81 7.04
CA VAL A 763 -14.06 -9.60 8.14
C VAL A 763 -14.91 -10.85 8.30
N GLY A 764 -14.74 -11.54 9.43
CA GLY A 764 -15.51 -12.72 9.77
C GLY A 764 -14.92 -14.05 9.29
N LEU A 765 -13.62 -14.10 8.98
CA LEU A 765 -12.90 -15.34 8.65
C LEU A 765 -12.00 -15.79 9.81
N ALA A 766 -12.06 -17.06 10.15
CA ALA A 766 -11.22 -17.64 11.19
C ALA A 766 -9.75 -17.77 10.76
N ARG A 767 -8.84 -17.83 11.76
CA ARG A 767 -7.39 -17.88 11.55
C ARG A 767 -6.93 -19.12 10.78
N ASP A 768 -7.65 -20.23 10.84
CA ASP A 768 -7.31 -21.45 10.10
C ASP A 768 -7.37 -21.22 8.58
N ILE A 769 -8.40 -20.51 8.08
CA ILE A 769 -8.50 -20.10 6.67
C ILE A 769 -7.39 -19.10 6.32
N ILE A 770 -7.22 -18.05 7.14
CA ILE A 770 -6.22 -17.01 6.88
C ILE A 770 -4.80 -17.58 6.82
N ASN A 771 -4.42 -18.40 7.80
CA ASN A 771 -3.08 -18.99 7.87
C ASN A 771 -2.82 -20.03 6.78
N ARG A 772 -3.88 -20.65 6.22
CA ARG A 772 -3.74 -21.63 5.15
C ARG A 772 -3.71 -21.00 3.77
N CYS A 773 -4.52 -19.97 3.53
CA CYS A 773 -4.83 -19.48 2.19
C CYS A 773 -4.45 -18.01 1.95
N PHE A 774 -4.32 -17.18 2.99
CA PHE A 774 -4.23 -15.72 2.87
C PHE A 774 -3.24 -15.11 3.87
N VAL A 775 -2.08 -15.76 4.04
CA VAL A 775 -1.10 -15.43 5.08
C VAL A 775 -0.71 -13.96 5.00
N GLY A 776 -0.81 -13.25 6.13
CA GLY A 776 -0.52 -11.81 6.23
C GLY A 776 -1.77 -10.92 6.14
N THR A 777 -2.93 -11.43 5.72
CA THR A 777 -4.18 -10.65 5.67
C THR A 777 -4.74 -10.40 7.06
N ALA A 778 -5.17 -9.18 7.35
CA ALA A 778 -5.83 -8.85 8.60
C ALA A 778 -7.21 -9.54 8.68
N SER A 779 -7.48 -10.22 9.79
CA SER A 779 -8.81 -10.74 10.15
C SER A 779 -9.08 -10.51 11.63
N ARG A 780 -9.42 -9.26 11.96
CA ARG A 780 -9.51 -8.77 13.34
C ARG A 780 -10.74 -9.31 14.06
N ILE A 781 -11.84 -9.41 13.32
CA ILE A 781 -13.07 -10.06 13.76
C ILE A 781 -13.10 -11.42 13.06
N GLN A 782 -12.74 -12.47 13.81
CA GLN A 782 -12.84 -13.84 13.32
C GLN A 782 -14.31 -14.26 13.23
N GLY A 783 -14.58 -15.33 12.48
CA GLY A 783 -15.93 -15.84 12.30
C GLY A 783 -15.91 -17.27 11.77
N ILE A 784 -16.37 -17.44 10.54
CA ILE A 784 -16.54 -18.76 9.93
C ILE A 784 -15.20 -19.48 9.76
N ASN A 785 -15.20 -20.79 9.94
CA ASN A 785 -14.06 -21.68 9.70
C ASN A 785 -14.26 -22.48 8.41
N PHE A 786 -13.34 -23.38 8.07
CA PHE A 786 -13.46 -24.21 6.87
C PHE A 786 -14.75 -25.04 6.84
N ASP A 787 -15.25 -25.50 7.98
CA ASP A 787 -16.42 -26.39 8.02
C ASP A 787 -17.67 -25.65 7.55
N VAL A 788 -17.85 -24.40 8.01
CA VAL A 788 -18.93 -23.52 7.53
C VAL A 788 -18.75 -23.17 6.05
N LEU A 789 -17.53 -22.85 5.63
CA LEU A 789 -17.25 -22.53 4.22
C LEU A 789 -17.61 -23.71 3.29
N VAL A 790 -17.30 -24.93 3.70
CA VAL A 790 -17.67 -26.16 2.97
C VAL A 790 -19.18 -26.30 2.91
N GLU A 791 -19.88 -26.12 4.04
CA GLU A 791 -21.34 -26.18 4.07
C GLU A 791 -21.98 -25.16 3.11
N GLU A 792 -21.47 -23.93 3.07
CA GLU A 792 -21.96 -22.91 2.14
C GLU A 792 -21.73 -23.29 0.67
N CYS A 793 -20.57 -23.88 0.35
CA CYS A 793 -20.28 -24.38 -0.99
C CYS A 793 -21.24 -25.51 -1.38
N GLU A 794 -21.49 -26.47 -0.48
CA GLU A 794 -22.43 -27.58 -0.70
C GLU A 794 -23.88 -27.11 -0.83
N ARG A 795 -24.29 -26.09 -0.05
CA ARG A 795 -25.63 -25.47 -0.16
C ARG A 795 -25.83 -24.82 -1.52
N ARG A 796 -24.85 -24.07 -2.03
CA ARG A 796 -24.93 -23.48 -3.38
C ARG A 796 -24.91 -24.55 -4.47
N HIS A 797 -24.02 -25.53 -4.34
CA HIS A 797 -23.89 -26.63 -5.30
C HIS A 797 -25.22 -27.37 -5.50
N ARG A 798 -25.93 -27.68 -4.40
CA ARG A 798 -27.27 -28.32 -4.45
C ARG A 798 -28.35 -27.50 -5.17
N LEU A 799 -28.21 -26.17 -5.27
CA LEU A 799 -29.15 -25.35 -6.06
C LEU A 799 -28.98 -25.58 -7.57
N GLY A 800 -27.74 -25.86 -8.00
CA GLY A 800 -27.40 -26.19 -9.39
C GLY A 800 -27.60 -27.67 -9.71
N PHE A 801 -27.23 -28.54 -8.78
CA PHE A 801 -27.27 -29.99 -8.91
C PHE A 801 -28.07 -30.61 -7.75
N PRO A 802 -29.41 -30.49 -7.76
CA PRO A 802 -30.23 -31.10 -6.73
C PRO A 802 -30.20 -32.64 -6.85
N ALA A 803 -30.43 -33.33 -5.73
CA ALA A 803 -30.47 -34.80 -5.71
C ALA A 803 -31.62 -35.35 -6.58
N VAL A 804 -32.71 -34.59 -6.69
CA VAL A 804 -33.84 -34.89 -7.57
C VAL A 804 -33.91 -33.80 -8.64
N GLN A 805 -33.76 -34.17 -9.92
CA GLN A 805 -33.65 -33.20 -11.02
C GLN A 805 -34.91 -32.34 -11.20
N GLU A 806 -36.08 -32.85 -10.81
CA GLU A 806 -37.37 -32.13 -10.83
C GLU A 806 -37.40 -30.93 -9.85
N GLU A 807 -36.49 -30.88 -8.87
CA GLU A 807 -36.33 -29.75 -7.94
C GLU A 807 -35.56 -28.58 -8.56
N LEU A 808 -35.00 -28.74 -9.77
CA LEU A 808 -34.27 -27.68 -10.45
C LEU A 808 -35.24 -26.62 -11.00
N ILE A 809 -35.34 -25.50 -10.29
CA ILE A 809 -36.14 -24.34 -10.73
C ILE A 809 -35.48 -23.68 -11.95
N PRO A 810 -36.15 -23.45 -13.10
CA PRO A 810 -35.51 -22.94 -14.32
C PRO A 810 -35.25 -21.41 -14.32
N VAL A 811 -34.92 -20.82 -13.15
CA VAL A 811 -34.53 -19.41 -13.02
C VAL A 811 -33.38 -19.24 -12.03
N LEU A 812 -32.62 -18.15 -12.16
CA LEU A 812 -31.60 -17.76 -11.19
C LEU A 812 -32.24 -17.31 -9.87
N PRO A 813 -31.62 -17.62 -8.71
CA PRO A 813 -32.04 -17.07 -7.44
C PRO A 813 -32.03 -15.53 -7.43
N ASN A 814 -32.89 -14.93 -6.61
CA ASN A 814 -32.86 -13.49 -6.33
C ASN A 814 -32.89 -13.32 -4.80
N PRO A 815 -31.73 -13.44 -4.13
CA PRO A 815 -31.65 -13.35 -2.68
C PRO A 815 -31.88 -11.93 -2.16
N GLY A 816 -31.85 -10.89 -3.00
CA GLY A 816 -31.98 -9.51 -2.55
C GLY A 816 -30.72 -9.03 -1.85
N ASP A 817 -29.54 -9.23 -2.45
CA ASP A 817 -28.25 -8.78 -1.91
C ASP A 817 -28.07 -7.26 -2.05
N PHE A 818 -28.61 -6.68 -3.12
CA PHE A 818 -28.53 -5.24 -3.39
C PHE A 818 -29.82 -4.52 -3.01
N HIS A 819 -30.97 -5.09 -3.37
CA HIS A 819 -32.27 -4.54 -3.03
C HIS A 819 -33.03 -5.46 -2.08
N TRP A 820 -33.63 -4.87 -1.05
CA TRP A 820 -34.48 -5.62 -0.13
C TRP A 820 -35.58 -6.42 -0.87
N ARG A 821 -35.68 -7.70 -0.52
CA ARG A 821 -36.72 -8.63 -1.01
C ARG A 821 -37.38 -9.35 0.15
N THR A 822 -38.66 -9.68 -0.01
CA THR A 822 -39.37 -10.53 0.97
C THR A 822 -38.78 -11.94 0.98
N GLY A 823 -38.32 -12.41 2.15
CA GLY A 823 -37.65 -13.72 2.29
C GLY A 823 -36.18 -13.75 1.85
N GLY A 824 -35.66 -12.61 1.38
CA GLY A 824 -34.28 -12.42 0.94
C GLY A 824 -33.30 -12.19 2.09
N GLU A 825 -32.17 -11.59 1.77
CA GLU A 825 -31.13 -11.13 2.70
C GLU A 825 -31.71 -10.10 3.68
N ALA A 826 -31.13 -10.04 4.88
CA ALA A 826 -31.51 -9.06 5.87
C ALA A 826 -30.94 -7.68 5.50
N HIS A 827 -31.79 -6.65 5.52
CA HIS A 827 -31.39 -5.25 5.36
C HIS A 827 -31.77 -4.41 6.58
N MET A 828 -30.95 -3.41 6.88
CA MET A 828 -31.25 -2.45 7.95
C MET A 828 -32.48 -1.59 7.61
N TRP A 829 -32.62 -1.17 6.36
CA TRP A 829 -33.80 -0.47 5.88
C TRP A 829 -34.76 -1.44 5.18
N ASN A 830 -36.01 -1.43 5.64
CA ASN A 830 -37.07 -2.23 5.06
C ASN A 830 -38.38 -1.42 5.04
N PRO A 831 -39.41 -1.85 4.28
CA PRO A 831 -40.64 -1.08 4.15
C PRO A 831 -41.31 -0.75 5.49
N SER A 832 -41.29 -1.68 6.45
CA SER A 832 -41.90 -1.50 7.77
C SER A 832 -41.16 -0.47 8.63
N THR A 833 -39.82 -0.47 8.64
CA THR A 833 -39.05 0.53 9.40
C THR A 833 -39.19 1.92 8.79
N ILE A 834 -39.14 2.03 7.46
CA ILE A 834 -39.32 3.31 6.75
C ILE A 834 -40.72 3.88 7.00
N PHE A 835 -41.77 3.06 6.88
CA PHE A 835 -43.14 3.48 7.09
C PHE A 835 -43.36 4.04 8.50
N ASN A 836 -42.94 3.29 9.53
CA ASN A 836 -43.10 3.72 10.92
C ASN A 836 -42.33 5.00 11.23
N LEU A 837 -41.12 5.16 10.69
CA LEU A 837 -40.33 6.39 10.86
C LEU A 837 -41.01 7.60 10.20
N GLN A 838 -41.59 7.43 9.00
CA GLN A 838 -42.33 8.50 8.32
C GLN A 838 -43.60 8.90 9.08
N VAL A 839 -44.36 7.93 9.62
CA VAL A 839 -45.55 8.20 10.44
C VAL A 839 -45.16 8.93 11.72
N ALA A 840 -44.10 8.48 12.39
CA ALA A 840 -43.58 9.13 13.59
C ALA A 840 -43.22 10.60 13.32
N ALA A 841 -42.46 10.87 12.26
CA ALA A 841 -42.01 12.22 11.91
C ALA A 841 -43.15 13.15 11.45
N ARG A 842 -44.14 12.64 10.68
CA ARG A 842 -45.24 13.45 10.14
C ARG A 842 -46.34 13.73 11.16
N ASN A 843 -46.66 12.76 12.01
CA ASN A 843 -47.80 12.83 12.92
C ASN A 843 -47.40 13.04 14.39
N ASN A 844 -46.09 13.16 14.66
CA ASN A 844 -45.53 13.20 16.02
C ASN A 844 -45.99 12.00 16.88
N SER A 845 -46.03 10.81 16.27
CA SER A 845 -46.54 9.58 16.92
C SER A 845 -45.43 8.85 17.66
N VAL A 846 -45.52 8.85 19.00
CA VAL A 846 -44.59 8.14 19.89
C VAL A 846 -44.67 6.63 19.70
N ASP A 847 -45.87 6.08 19.52
CA ASP A 847 -46.07 4.64 19.28
C ASP A 847 -45.40 4.18 17.98
N ALA A 848 -45.54 4.97 16.90
CA ALA A 848 -44.86 4.68 15.63
C ALA A 848 -43.33 4.74 15.77
N TYR A 849 -42.80 5.70 16.55
CA TYR A 849 -41.37 5.77 16.83
C TYR A 849 -40.90 4.55 17.63
N HIS A 850 -41.65 4.11 18.65
CA HIS A 850 -41.31 2.90 19.40
C HIS A 850 -41.36 1.65 18.53
N ALA A 851 -42.33 1.53 17.62
CA ALA A 851 -42.39 0.44 16.66
C ALA A 851 -41.17 0.44 15.72
N PHE A 852 -40.80 1.61 15.18
CA PHE A 852 -39.57 1.79 14.41
C PHE A 852 -38.33 1.41 15.23
N ALA A 853 -38.15 1.99 16.41
CA ALA A 853 -36.97 1.81 17.24
C ALA A 853 -36.80 0.35 17.67
N ARG A 854 -37.88 -0.36 18.02
CA ARG A 854 -37.85 -1.78 18.33
C ARG A 854 -37.38 -2.61 17.14
N SER A 855 -38.00 -2.42 15.97
CA SER A 855 -37.61 -3.15 14.75
C SER A 855 -36.17 -2.85 14.32
N ALA A 856 -35.76 -1.58 14.34
CA ALA A 856 -34.41 -1.18 13.98
C ALA A 856 -33.35 -1.71 14.96
N ASN A 857 -33.58 -1.62 16.27
CA ASN A 857 -32.58 -1.97 17.29
C ASN A 857 -32.54 -3.47 17.60
N GLU A 858 -33.68 -4.14 17.71
CA GLU A 858 -33.75 -5.53 18.20
C GLU A 858 -33.68 -6.57 17.07
N ASP A 859 -34.15 -6.23 15.87
CA ASP A 859 -34.22 -7.16 14.73
C ASP A 859 -33.15 -6.84 13.69
N ALA A 860 -33.29 -5.70 13.00
CA ALA A 860 -32.45 -5.35 11.86
C ALA A 860 -30.96 -5.20 12.25
N THR A 861 -30.66 -4.45 13.31
CA THR A 861 -29.29 -4.25 13.80
C THR A 861 -28.62 -5.56 14.20
N ARG A 862 -29.38 -6.48 14.83
CA ARG A 862 -28.89 -7.77 15.32
C ARG A 862 -28.54 -8.73 14.19
N LYS A 863 -29.34 -8.72 13.11
CA LYS A 863 -29.10 -9.53 11.92
C LYS A 863 -27.97 -8.99 11.05
N CYS A 864 -27.83 -7.67 10.94
CA CYS A 864 -26.98 -7.09 9.90
C CYS A 864 -25.59 -6.63 10.37
N THR A 865 -25.43 -6.26 11.66
CA THR A 865 -24.25 -5.50 12.11
C THR A 865 -23.62 -6.05 13.40
N ILE A 866 -22.31 -5.80 13.58
CA ILE A 866 -21.56 -6.21 14.77
C ILE A 866 -22.14 -5.62 16.06
N ARG A 867 -22.57 -4.35 16.05
CA ARG A 867 -23.14 -3.71 17.26
C ARG A 867 -24.40 -4.40 17.76
N GLY A 868 -25.10 -5.14 16.91
CA GLY A 868 -26.28 -5.92 17.29
C GLY A 868 -25.96 -7.19 18.09
N LEU A 869 -24.69 -7.60 18.15
CA LEU A 869 -24.22 -8.70 18.99
C LEU A 869 -23.88 -8.25 20.42
N ILE A 870 -23.90 -6.94 20.68
CA ILE A 870 -23.53 -6.34 21.96
C ILE A 870 -24.81 -5.97 22.73
N LYS A 871 -24.82 -6.19 24.04
CA LYS A 871 -25.91 -5.77 24.93
C LYS A 871 -25.39 -4.98 26.13
N PHE A 872 -26.17 -4.01 26.59
CA PHE A 872 -25.90 -3.31 27.84
C PHE A 872 -26.13 -4.27 29.02
N ARG A 873 -25.20 -4.26 29.98
CA ARG A 873 -25.36 -5.02 31.23
C ARG A 873 -26.16 -4.19 32.22
N THR A 874 -27.44 -4.51 32.37
CA THR A 874 -28.35 -3.83 33.29
C THR A 874 -28.12 -4.29 34.75
N GLY A 875 -28.51 -3.45 35.72
CA GLY A 875 -28.44 -3.77 37.16
C GLY A 875 -27.06 -3.67 37.81
N VAL A 876 -26.03 -3.19 37.09
CA VAL A 876 -24.69 -2.93 37.66
C VAL A 876 -24.67 -1.67 38.51
N LEU A 877 -25.50 -0.68 38.15
CA LEU A 877 -25.76 0.54 38.90
C LEU A 877 -27.27 0.65 39.13
N PRO A 878 -27.73 1.33 40.21
CA PRO A 878 -29.13 1.71 40.36
C PRO A 878 -29.60 2.49 39.13
N ALA A 879 -30.81 2.22 38.67
CA ALA A 879 -31.45 3.06 37.66
C ALA A 879 -31.71 4.46 38.24
N VAL A 880 -31.64 5.47 37.39
CA VAL A 880 -31.97 6.86 37.72
C VAL A 880 -33.32 7.21 37.11
N GLU A 881 -34.02 8.16 37.71
CA GLU A 881 -35.25 8.71 37.12
C GLU A 881 -34.92 9.49 35.83
N ILE A 882 -35.86 9.53 34.88
CA ILE A 882 -35.60 10.14 33.57
C ILE A 882 -35.31 11.65 33.68
N GLU A 883 -35.85 12.31 34.71
CA GLU A 883 -35.61 13.72 35.03
C GLU A 883 -34.17 14.01 35.46
N GLU A 884 -33.42 12.99 35.92
CA GLU A 884 -31.99 13.11 36.24
C GLU A 884 -31.09 12.96 35.00
N VAL A 885 -31.65 12.49 33.88
CA VAL A 885 -30.92 12.36 32.61
C VAL A 885 -30.80 13.74 31.94
N GLU A 886 -29.68 13.96 31.26
CA GLU A 886 -29.46 15.17 30.45
C GLU A 886 -30.65 15.41 29.49
N PRO A 887 -31.24 16.63 29.47
CA PRO A 887 -32.39 16.92 28.61
C PRO A 887 -32.11 16.69 27.13
N ALA A 888 -33.13 16.26 26.37
CA ALA A 888 -33.01 16.02 24.93
C ALA A 888 -32.52 17.25 24.14
N SER A 889 -32.84 18.46 24.61
CA SER A 889 -32.37 19.73 24.05
C SER A 889 -30.87 19.96 24.14
N GLU A 890 -30.17 19.31 25.08
CA GLU A 890 -28.72 19.34 25.20
C GLU A 890 -28.08 18.16 24.44
N ILE A 891 -28.72 16.99 24.47
CA ILE A 891 -28.26 15.81 23.70
C ILE A 891 -28.25 16.09 22.20
N VAL A 892 -29.30 16.73 21.66
CA VAL A 892 -29.43 17.02 20.22
C VAL A 892 -28.33 17.94 19.68
N ARG A 893 -27.67 18.74 20.54
CA ARG A 893 -26.53 19.59 20.15
C ARG A 893 -25.31 18.77 19.72
N ARG A 894 -25.25 17.50 20.11
CA ARG A 894 -24.21 16.54 19.70
C ARG A 894 -24.50 15.94 18.32
N PHE A 895 -25.72 16.10 17.78
CA PHE A 895 -26.12 15.52 16.51
C PHE A 895 -25.73 16.42 15.34
N ALA A 896 -25.27 15.78 14.26
CA ALA A 896 -25.04 16.43 12.98
C ALA A 896 -25.77 15.66 11.89
N THR A 897 -26.41 16.36 10.95
CA THR A 897 -26.90 15.70 9.74
C THR A 897 -25.71 15.28 8.87
N GLY A 898 -25.85 14.17 8.14
CA GLY A 898 -24.81 13.71 7.23
C GLY A 898 -24.43 14.76 6.19
N ALA A 899 -23.18 14.72 5.74
CA ALA A 899 -22.64 15.57 4.69
C ALA A 899 -23.20 15.15 3.32
N MET A 900 -24.30 15.76 2.89
CA MET A 900 -24.99 15.46 1.62
C MET A 900 -24.95 16.71 0.73
N SER A 901 -24.35 16.60 -0.45
CA SER A 901 -24.12 17.76 -1.30
C SER A 901 -25.40 18.34 -1.90
N LEU A 902 -25.50 19.66 -1.95
CA LEU A 902 -26.43 20.34 -2.86
C LEU A 902 -26.14 19.90 -4.30
N GLY A 903 -27.13 19.32 -4.97
CA GLY A 903 -26.98 18.63 -6.27
C GLY A 903 -27.15 17.11 -6.15
N SER A 904 -26.64 16.47 -5.09
CA SER A 904 -27.00 15.07 -4.79
C SER A 904 -28.43 14.98 -4.26
N ILE A 905 -28.80 15.89 -3.37
CA ILE A 905 -30.17 16.12 -2.89
C ILE A 905 -30.69 17.47 -3.40
N SER A 906 -32.00 17.67 -3.36
CA SER A 906 -32.63 18.93 -3.80
C SER A 906 -32.33 20.08 -2.84
N THR A 907 -32.49 21.31 -3.32
CA THR A 907 -32.34 22.53 -2.52
C THR A 907 -33.28 22.52 -1.31
N GLU A 908 -34.53 22.10 -1.50
CA GLU A 908 -35.54 22.03 -0.44
C GLU A 908 -35.14 21.04 0.65
N ALA A 909 -34.64 19.86 0.27
CA ALA A 909 -34.16 18.88 1.24
C ALA A 909 -32.95 19.40 2.02
N HIS A 910 -32.00 20.02 1.32
CA HIS A 910 -30.78 20.54 1.92
C HIS A 910 -31.06 21.71 2.89
N GLU A 911 -31.91 22.66 2.49
CA GLU A 911 -32.29 23.80 3.33
C GLU A 911 -33.13 23.37 4.53
N SER A 912 -34.04 22.41 4.35
CA SER A 912 -34.87 21.88 5.45
C SER A 912 -34.03 21.26 6.55
N LEU A 913 -32.97 20.52 6.20
CA LEU A 913 -32.02 19.97 7.16
C LEU A 913 -31.28 21.08 7.92
N ALA A 914 -30.86 22.13 7.23
CA ALA A 914 -30.16 23.25 7.87
C ALA A 914 -31.06 23.99 8.86
N ILE A 915 -32.28 24.36 8.44
CA ILE A 915 -33.26 25.03 9.31
C ILE A 915 -33.58 24.17 10.53
N ALA A 916 -33.84 22.88 10.34
CA ALA A 916 -34.19 21.97 11.44
C ALA A 916 -33.06 21.89 12.48
N MET A 917 -31.82 21.67 12.05
CA MET A 917 -30.70 21.54 12.97
C MET A 917 -30.39 22.86 13.68
N ASN A 918 -30.46 23.99 12.97
CA ASN A 918 -30.23 25.30 13.56
C ASN A 918 -31.29 25.65 14.63
N ARG A 919 -32.56 25.30 14.40
CA ARG A 919 -33.64 25.47 15.40
C ARG A 919 -33.41 24.64 16.66
N MET A 920 -32.89 23.42 16.51
CA MET A 920 -32.65 22.51 17.63
C MET A 920 -31.29 22.74 18.32
N GLY A 921 -30.43 23.60 17.77
CA GLY A 921 -29.05 23.80 18.25
C GLY A 921 -28.08 22.67 17.89
N GLY A 922 -28.48 21.77 16.99
CA GLY A 922 -27.57 20.79 16.38
C GLY A 922 -26.83 21.38 15.17
N LYS A 923 -26.17 20.53 14.37
CA LYS A 923 -25.38 20.98 13.22
C LYS A 923 -25.84 20.35 11.91
N SER A 924 -25.85 21.12 10.82
CA SER A 924 -25.97 20.60 9.46
C SER A 924 -24.67 20.78 8.68
N ASN A 925 -24.49 19.98 7.63
CA ASN A 925 -23.26 19.94 6.84
C ASN A 925 -23.57 20.12 5.35
N THR A 926 -22.81 20.96 4.65
CA THR A 926 -23.03 21.28 3.23
C THR A 926 -22.79 20.11 2.25
N GLY A 927 -22.05 19.09 2.69
CA GLY A 927 -21.39 18.18 1.75
C GLY A 927 -20.45 18.92 0.79
N GLU A 928 -20.09 18.26 -0.31
CA GLU A 928 -19.08 18.72 -1.26
C GLU A 928 -19.58 19.74 -2.30
N GLY A 929 -20.83 20.21 -2.17
CA GLY A 929 -21.52 20.94 -3.23
C GLY A 929 -21.38 22.45 -3.21
N GLY A 930 -20.67 23.01 -2.24
CA GLY A 930 -20.74 24.44 -1.90
C GLY A 930 -22.03 24.81 -1.15
N GLU A 931 -22.22 26.10 -0.89
CA GLU A 931 -23.45 26.65 -0.31
C GLU A 931 -23.70 28.04 -0.91
N ASP A 932 -24.94 28.32 -1.30
CA ASP A 932 -25.30 29.64 -1.83
C ASP A 932 -25.16 30.71 -0.73
N PRO A 933 -24.37 31.79 -0.95
CA PRO A 933 -24.17 32.84 0.04
C PRO A 933 -25.45 33.51 0.56
N VAL A 934 -26.56 33.47 -0.21
CA VAL A 934 -27.86 33.98 0.26
C VAL A 934 -28.34 33.31 1.54
N ARG A 935 -27.85 32.09 1.83
CA ARG A 935 -28.21 31.31 3.02
C ARG A 935 -27.49 31.76 4.28
N PHE A 936 -26.47 32.62 4.18
CA PHE A 936 -25.67 33.05 5.33
C PHE A 936 -26.40 34.08 6.19
N GLU A 937 -27.35 34.80 5.59
CA GLU A 937 -28.24 35.71 6.29
C GLU A 937 -29.46 34.93 6.84
N PRO A 938 -29.86 35.18 8.09
CA PRO A 938 -31.11 34.65 8.62
C PRO A 938 -32.32 35.17 7.83
N LEU A 939 -33.37 34.35 7.77
CA LEU A 939 -34.66 34.72 7.23
C LEU A 939 -35.38 35.71 8.18
N GLU A 940 -36.36 36.42 7.66
CA GLU A 940 -37.17 37.39 8.44
C GLU A 940 -37.86 36.76 9.67
N ASN A 941 -38.16 35.47 9.62
CA ASN A 941 -38.77 34.73 10.72
C ASN A 941 -37.76 34.25 11.79
N GLY A 942 -36.47 34.58 11.64
CA GLY A 942 -35.38 34.17 12.53
C GLY A 942 -34.76 32.81 12.21
N ASP A 943 -35.28 32.07 11.22
CA ASP A 943 -34.65 30.82 10.78
C ASP A 943 -33.34 31.07 10.05
N SER A 944 -32.40 30.14 10.17
CA SER A 944 -31.17 30.18 9.38
C SER A 944 -31.10 29.00 8.43
N LYS A 945 -30.85 29.29 7.15
CA LYS A 945 -30.55 28.27 6.13
C LYS A 945 -29.07 27.92 6.07
N ARG A 946 -28.20 28.61 6.83
CA ARG A 946 -26.74 28.40 6.84
C ARG A 946 -26.41 27.03 7.44
N SER A 947 -25.60 26.23 6.77
CA SER A 947 -25.05 25.02 7.40
C SER A 947 -23.90 25.35 8.36
N ALA A 948 -23.96 24.85 9.59
CA ALA A 948 -22.93 25.07 10.61
C ALA A 948 -21.56 24.48 10.22
N ILE A 949 -21.58 23.31 9.57
CA ILE A 949 -20.39 22.60 9.09
C ILE A 949 -20.23 22.83 7.59
N LYS A 950 -19.05 23.26 7.17
CA LYS A 950 -18.67 23.49 5.78
C LYS A 950 -17.60 22.48 5.38
N GLN A 951 -17.82 21.73 4.30
CA GLN A 951 -16.90 20.68 3.86
C GLN A 951 -15.88 21.19 2.83
N VAL A 952 -14.63 20.79 3.01
CA VAL A 952 -13.52 20.99 2.07
C VAL A 952 -13.15 19.61 1.52
N ALA A 953 -13.54 19.33 0.28
CA ALA A 953 -13.30 18.07 -0.42
C ALA A 953 -12.42 18.27 -1.67
N SER A 954 -11.92 17.19 -2.28
CA SER A 954 -10.93 17.21 -3.35
C SER A 954 -11.22 18.17 -4.51
N GLY A 955 -12.47 18.21 -5.00
CA GLY A 955 -12.87 19.10 -6.10
C GLY A 955 -12.94 20.59 -5.73
N ARG A 956 -12.87 20.96 -4.44
CA ARG A 956 -12.99 22.34 -3.93
C ARG A 956 -14.20 23.12 -4.45
N PHE A 957 -15.28 22.42 -4.82
CA PHE A 957 -16.48 23.06 -5.36
C PHE A 957 -17.10 24.03 -4.34
N GLY A 958 -17.29 25.28 -4.75
CA GLY A 958 -17.87 26.35 -3.92
C GLY A 958 -17.03 26.77 -2.70
N VAL A 959 -15.76 26.32 -2.60
CA VAL A 959 -14.87 26.70 -1.49
C VAL A 959 -14.28 28.07 -1.77
N THR A 960 -14.83 29.09 -1.11
CA THR A 960 -14.39 30.49 -1.19
C THR A 960 -14.03 31.01 0.21
N ILE A 961 -13.32 32.14 0.30
CA ILE A 961 -13.04 32.75 1.61
C ILE A 961 -14.34 33.07 2.37
N TRP A 962 -15.36 33.57 1.67
CA TRP A 962 -16.66 33.88 2.26
C TRP A 962 -17.38 32.62 2.77
N TYR A 963 -17.28 31.51 2.04
CA TYR A 963 -17.79 30.20 2.47
C TYR A 963 -17.08 29.69 3.74
N LEU A 964 -15.75 29.79 3.80
CA LEU A 964 -14.93 29.33 4.94
C LEU A 964 -15.16 30.19 6.20
N SER A 965 -15.31 31.50 6.03
CA SER A 965 -15.59 32.42 7.15
C SER A 965 -17.00 32.26 7.73
N ASN A 966 -17.95 31.68 6.98
CA ASN A 966 -19.32 31.43 7.41
C ASN A 966 -19.53 29.99 7.93
N ALA A 967 -18.56 29.47 8.68
CA ALA A 967 -18.55 28.13 9.27
C ALA A 967 -18.32 28.18 10.78
N ASP A 968 -18.98 27.30 11.52
CA ASP A 968 -18.64 27.00 12.92
C ASP A 968 -17.62 25.83 13.00
N GLU A 969 -17.63 24.98 11.97
CA GLU A 969 -16.71 23.86 11.80
C GLU A 969 -16.38 23.67 10.31
N LEU A 970 -15.10 23.48 10.00
CA LEU A 970 -14.59 23.14 8.67
C LEU A 970 -14.21 21.66 8.65
N GLN A 971 -14.84 20.88 7.77
CA GLN A 971 -14.60 19.45 7.65
C GLN A 971 -13.76 19.14 6.41
N ILE A 972 -12.52 18.68 6.60
CA ILE A 972 -11.71 18.09 5.53
C ILE A 972 -12.24 16.70 5.24
N LYS A 973 -12.73 16.45 4.01
CA LYS A 973 -13.28 15.16 3.62
C LYS A 973 -12.24 14.35 2.84
N ILE A 974 -11.55 13.46 3.54
CA ILE A 974 -10.61 12.53 2.90
C ILE A 974 -11.36 11.42 2.17
N ALA A 975 -12.38 10.83 2.81
CA ALA A 975 -13.11 9.70 2.23
C ALA A 975 -14.58 9.63 2.69
N GLN A 976 -15.35 8.72 2.09
CA GLN A 976 -16.71 8.36 2.54
C GLN A 976 -16.96 6.84 2.41
N GLY A 977 -17.72 6.26 3.34
CA GLY A 977 -17.88 4.80 3.43
C GLY A 977 -18.54 4.14 2.23
N ALA A 978 -19.33 4.86 1.44
CA ALA A 978 -19.96 4.30 0.23
C ALA A 978 -18.97 4.07 -0.93
N LYS A 979 -17.86 4.83 -0.97
CA LYS A 979 -16.85 4.76 -2.03
C LYS A 979 -15.51 5.32 -1.52
N PRO A 980 -14.84 4.58 -0.63
CA PRO A 980 -13.56 5.03 -0.11
C PRO A 980 -12.46 4.92 -1.19
N GLY A 981 -11.49 5.84 -1.15
CA GLY A 981 -10.42 5.93 -2.17
C GLY A 981 -10.87 6.52 -3.52
N GLU A 982 -12.07 7.10 -3.60
CA GLU A 982 -12.64 7.67 -4.83
C GLU A 982 -13.19 9.09 -4.60
N GLY A 983 -13.36 9.85 -5.69
CA GLY A 983 -13.93 11.19 -5.66
C GLY A 983 -15.47 11.21 -5.61
N GLY A 984 -16.03 12.37 -5.24
CA GLY A 984 -17.46 12.67 -5.42
C GLY A 984 -17.89 12.58 -6.88
N GLU A 985 -19.13 12.16 -7.13
CA GLU A 985 -19.68 12.08 -8.49
C GLU A 985 -21.05 12.75 -8.54
N LEU A 986 -21.26 13.61 -9.53
CA LEU A 986 -22.55 14.21 -9.84
C LEU A 986 -22.82 14.08 -11.36
N PRO A 987 -23.86 13.33 -11.77
CA PRO A 987 -24.23 13.21 -13.18
C PRO A 987 -24.52 14.56 -13.82
N GLY A 988 -24.13 14.74 -15.09
CA GLY A 988 -24.23 16.04 -15.78
C GLY A 988 -25.65 16.58 -15.89
N HIS A 989 -26.65 15.72 -16.03
CA HIS A 989 -28.07 16.14 -16.07
C HIS A 989 -28.58 16.71 -14.74
N LYS A 990 -27.85 16.55 -13.63
CA LYS A 990 -28.14 17.18 -12.33
C LYS A 990 -27.36 18.49 -12.11
N VAL A 991 -26.50 18.87 -13.06
CA VAL A 991 -25.70 20.10 -13.02
C VAL A 991 -26.43 21.16 -13.85
N ASP A 992 -27.51 21.70 -13.29
CA ASP A 992 -28.22 22.83 -13.88
C ASP A 992 -27.45 24.16 -13.69
N ASP A 993 -27.99 25.27 -14.18
CA ASP A 993 -27.36 26.59 -14.07
C ASP A 993 -27.13 27.03 -12.61
N TYR A 994 -28.02 26.61 -11.69
CA TYR A 994 -27.93 26.96 -10.28
C TYR A 994 -26.77 26.21 -9.61
N ILE A 995 -26.69 24.90 -9.80
CA ILE A 995 -25.59 24.06 -9.30
C ILE A 995 -24.26 24.48 -9.94
N ALA A 996 -24.24 24.71 -11.25
CA ALA A 996 -23.05 25.13 -11.97
C ALA A 996 -22.50 26.47 -11.43
N ARG A 997 -23.38 27.44 -11.16
CA ARG A 997 -22.99 28.73 -10.57
C ARG A 997 -22.33 28.58 -9.20
N ILE A 998 -22.92 27.79 -8.30
CA ILE A 998 -22.40 27.57 -6.94
C ILE A 998 -21.04 26.87 -6.97
N ARG A 999 -20.88 25.90 -7.88
CA ARG A 999 -19.66 25.10 -8.00
C ARG A 999 -18.59 25.74 -8.88
N HIS A 1000 -18.88 26.87 -9.52
CA HIS A 1000 -18.05 27.48 -10.56
C HIS A 1000 -17.71 26.50 -11.70
N SER A 1001 -18.71 25.71 -12.12
CA SER A 1001 -18.59 24.68 -13.16
C SER A 1001 -19.46 24.99 -14.39
N THR A 1002 -19.46 24.10 -15.38
CA THR A 1002 -20.24 24.24 -16.61
C THR A 1002 -21.59 23.48 -16.50
N PRO A 1003 -22.74 24.10 -16.84
CA PRO A 1003 -24.03 23.41 -16.89
C PRO A 1003 -24.03 22.18 -17.81
N GLY A 1004 -24.71 21.12 -17.42
CA GLY A 1004 -24.86 19.87 -18.18
C GLY A 1004 -23.64 18.93 -18.14
N VAL A 1005 -22.50 19.37 -17.60
CA VAL A 1005 -21.25 18.58 -17.56
C VAL A 1005 -21.18 17.78 -16.27
N GLY A 1006 -20.91 16.48 -16.37
CA GLY A 1006 -20.72 15.61 -15.20
C GLY A 1006 -19.51 16.03 -14.37
N LEU A 1007 -19.68 16.07 -13.04
CA LEU A 1007 -18.63 16.44 -12.11
C LEU A 1007 -18.13 15.21 -11.37
N ILE A 1008 -16.96 14.72 -11.76
CA ILE A 1008 -16.22 13.66 -11.08
C ILE A 1008 -15.05 14.36 -10.37
N SER A 1009 -15.09 14.46 -9.04
CA SER A 1009 -13.97 15.03 -8.29
C SER A 1009 -12.74 14.14 -8.43
N PRO A 1010 -11.51 14.70 -8.40
CA PRO A 1010 -10.32 13.87 -8.24
C PRO A 1010 -10.45 12.98 -6.99
N PRO A 1011 -9.97 11.73 -7.01
CA PRO A 1011 -9.91 10.92 -5.80
C PRO A 1011 -9.05 11.55 -4.69
N PRO A 1012 -7.82 12.05 -4.95
CA PRO A 1012 -7.01 12.67 -3.91
C PRO A 1012 -7.34 14.16 -3.73
N HIS A 1013 -7.00 14.68 -2.56
CA HIS A 1013 -6.74 16.10 -2.40
C HIS A 1013 -5.35 16.39 -2.98
N HIS A 1014 -5.24 17.20 -4.04
CA HIS A 1014 -3.93 17.51 -4.65
C HIS A 1014 -3.01 18.40 -3.77
N ASP A 1015 -3.52 18.84 -2.62
CA ASP A 1015 -2.79 19.52 -1.55
C ASP A 1015 -2.63 18.63 -0.30
N ILE A 1016 -2.90 17.33 -0.39
CA ILE A 1016 -2.66 16.33 0.66
C ILE A 1016 -2.10 15.05 0.03
N TYR A 1017 -0.77 14.91 0.00
CA TYR A 1017 -0.10 13.67 -0.43
C TYR A 1017 0.56 12.92 0.72
N SER A 1018 0.58 13.49 1.92
CA SER A 1018 1.05 12.84 3.14
C SER A 1018 0.50 13.53 4.40
N ILE A 1019 0.89 13.03 5.58
CA ILE A 1019 0.42 13.53 6.88
C ILE A 1019 0.83 15.00 7.16
N GLU A 1020 2.00 15.43 6.71
CA GLU A 1020 2.43 16.82 6.86
C GLU A 1020 1.65 17.79 5.95
N ASP A 1021 1.15 17.31 4.81
CA ASP A 1021 0.38 18.12 3.88
C ASP A 1021 -1.04 18.39 4.45
N ILE A 1022 -1.66 17.41 5.13
CA ILE A 1022 -2.92 17.68 5.86
C ILE A 1022 -2.69 18.62 7.04
N ALA A 1023 -1.54 18.54 7.72
CA ALA A 1023 -1.20 19.49 8.77
C ALA A 1023 -1.12 20.92 8.22
N GLN A 1024 -0.55 21.10 7.03
CA GLN A 1024 -0.55 22.39 6.32
C GLN A 1024 -1.97 22.85 5.97
N LEU A 1025 -2.83 21.98 5.43
CA LEU A 1025 -4.22 22.36 5.14
C LEU A 1025 -4.99 22.75 6.42
N ILE A 1026 -4.77 22.06 7.54
CA ILE A 1026 -5.34 22.43 8.84
C ILE A 1026 -4.86 23.83 9.25
N HIS A 1027 -3.58 24.14 9.05
CA HIS A 1027 -3.03 25.46 9.31
C HIS A 1027 -3.70 26.54 8.45
N ASP A 1028 -3.86 26.29 7.15
CA ASP A 1028 -4.47 27.23 6.19
C ASP A 1028 -5.94 27.50 6.54
N LEU A 1029 -6.72 26.46 6.86
CA LEU A 1029 -8.12 26.60 7.25
C LEU A 1029 -8.29 27.38 8.56
N LYS A 1030 -7.40 27.18 9.54
CA LYS A 1030 -7.38 27.99 10.78
C LYS A 1030 -7.01 29.45 10.51
N ASN A 1031 -6.18 29.73 9.51
CA ASN A 1031 -5.88 31.10 9.10
C ASN A 1031 -7.08 31.76 8.39
N ALA A 1032 -7.83 31.01 7.58
CA ALA A 1032 -9.05 31.49 6.93
C ALA A 1032 -10.18 31.76 7.94
N ASN A 1033 -10.31 30.93 8.97
CA ASN A 1033 -11.29 31.10 10.05
C ASN A 1033 -10.75 30.58 11.38
N ARG A 1034 -10.23 31.50 12.21
CA ARG A 1034 -9.65 31.18 13.53
C ARG A 1034 -10.66 30.66 14.54
N ALA A 1035 -11.94 30.97 14.36
CA ALA A 1035 -13.01 30.56 15.27
C ALA A 1035 -13.56 29.16 14.95
N ALA A 1036 -13.42 28.70 13.70
CA ALA A 1036 -13.93 27.41 13.29
C ALA A 1036 -13.10 26.26 13.85
N ARG A 1037 -13.78 25.21 14.30
CA ARG A 1037 -13.15 23.91 14.58
C ARG A 1037 -12.79 23.23 13.27
N ILE A 1038 -11.71 22.44 13.26
CA ILE A 1038 -11.38 21.57 12.12
C ILE A 1038 -11.76 20.13 12.46
N SER A 1039 -12.46 19.47 11.55
CA SER A 1039 -12.70 18.02 11.59
C SER A 1039 -12.16 17.35 10.33
N VAL A 1040 -11.74 16.09 10.46
CA VAL A 1040 -11.26 15.28 9.34
C VAL A 1040 -12.16 14.05 9.24
N LYS A 1041 -12.81 13.86 8.09
CA LYS A 1041 -13.68 12.71 7.83
C LYS A 1041 -12.87 11.58 7.18
N LEU A 1042 -12.66 10.53 7.95
CA LEU A 1042 -12.02 9.27 7.55
C LEU A 1042 -13.06 8.15 7.39
N VAL A 1043 -12.64 6.99 6.91
CA VAL A 1043 -13.47 5.78 6.79
C VAL A 1043 -12.79 4.65 7.54
N SER A 1044 -13.60 3.89 8.30
CA SER A 1044 -13.16 2.75 9.11
C SER A 1044 -13.08 1.48 8.30
#